data_AF-A0AAW2H734-F1
#
_entry.id   AF-A0AAW2H734-F1
#
_cell.length_a   1.000
_cell.length_b   1.000
_cell.length_c   1.000
_cell.angle_alpha   90.00
_cell.angle_beta   90.00
_cell.angle_gamma   90.00
#
_symmetry.space_group_name_H-M   'P 1'
#
loop_
_entity.id
_entity.type
_entity.pdbx_description
1 polymer ?
#
loop_
_entity_poly.entity_id
_entity_poly.type
_entity_poly.pdbx_seq_one_letter_code
_entity_poly.pdbx_strand_id
1 'polypeptide(L)'
;MVDKLKEKLFAFGLFGTQARCFSEDELQSLLRQKWTEVVTKEQLEKLRQSFTQVSLEDTCAKTLPKGMCLRDALADKYIRMNTIEWKNYFCPNFNFISKEYYFVFDMLITTGEPVSTNELRLAFGIEPKKMFYIVKKLATLGYVDKMNIDGKLYLKYRKNADGSYRQEKTKGKRVSINARDHSEEGNAESGAFPEGGPDGTCAIGLCVGVPLIDTLKEMLVESRCGLCSVDVQRMLGISIKKAHKLLTKYCARNSDSIKAVNEFEGKIRRVKFYSIKEYAKSCEGRRQELLANAAVDTRHAITMEDRILAIEQQLRKNGAFPLDKRNVQEIQQRCGWKYAFDRRTLIRSALKGGFNVYTHVIGSDQPRYVVALPDVSEKDPAVTGLFSVKTKISEFEKSVLRFFVLNVRALELDNGFEPSRFRRLRMLHDYICNFMRESGLRQVPFNMDLIGCMSLSLYLRLVPIRKANFRDDLAAILEHNMDKIQAARGRLENAISIGAPFQERREMLSSSLEGHCTSSDASAGLDSIRCPAPDARMCSVGSLEEEAHTCSFKDVASGILESVRVSDCMLLHGSEIRDEFLPKFKISRYRHYLSDFEKLQIFKVMYEDGVESIAEMDVDWARVQDAIGHHDADDDYIPYEQRDSFFQSVRHFGEESFYNECFRYIANTYSGRELGIWKDRLDAFRKHTPSICPEVPRTDSDLRRDLRGLIIDIKRRLLKGEVLSLSSFKNHNAVDVEQALRMLSTDKIIAGFKSIGTLENVHLHELFRRKIEVDVGHLLFGYADAGVVRDDYYHNFYNMVYHAIITSGSIEKDILLKKVDSTIVVGMKE
;
A
#
# COMPACT_ATOMS: atom_id res chain seq x y z
N MET A 1 5.99 -27.67 49.26
CA MET A 1 7.10 -28.23 48.47
C MET A 1 7.01 -27.81 47.00
N VAL A 2 5.87 -28.08 46.33
CA VAL A 2 5.65 -27.72 44.91
C VAL A 2 5.74 -26.22 44.62
N ASP A 3 5.20 -25.34 45.47
CA ASP A 3 5.28 -23.89 45.26
C ASP A 3 6.71 -23.35 45.35
N LYS A 4 7.52 -23.86 46.30
CA LYS A 4 8.95 -23.53 46.41
C LYS A 4 9.73 -24.00 45.17
N LEU A 5 9.38 -25.16 44.63
CA LEU A 5 9.94 -25.68 43.37
C LEU A 5 9.54 -24.85 42.15
N LYS A 6 8.29 -24.38 42.10
CA LYS A 6 7.79 -23.50 41.04
C LYS A 6 8.52 -22.15 41.06
N GLU A 7 8.75 -21.60 42.25
CA GLU A 7 9.54 -20.37 42.42
C GLU A 7 11.02 -20.56 42.07
N LYS A 8 11.63 -21.68 42.49
CA LYS A 8 13.00 -22.04 42.12
C LYS A 8 13.16 -22.15 40.59
N LEU A 9 12.21 -22.82 39.91
CA LEU A 9 12.23 -22.94 38.46
C LEU A 9 11.99 -21.60 37.76
N PHE A 10 11.15 -20.74 38.32
CA PHE A 10 10.92 -19.38 37.83
C PHE A 10 12.18 -18.50 37.88
N ALA A 11 12.95 -18.59 38.97
CA ALA A 11 14.16 -17.80 39.17
C ALA A 11 15.29 -18.14 38.16
N PHE A 12 15.26 -19.34 37.57
CA PHE A 12 16.14 -19.68 36.44
C PHE A 12 15.76 -19.00 35.12
N GLY A 13 14.72 -18.19 35.11
CA GLY A 13 14.29 -17.41 33.95
C GLY A 13 13.36 -18.19 33.02
N LEU A 14 12.99 -17.51 31.94
CA LEU A 14 12.11 -18.01 30.89
C LEU A 14 12.69 -19.24 30.22
N PHE A 15 14.00 -19.29 29.99
CA PHE A 15 14.65 -20.41 29.29
C PHE A 15 15.01 -21.59 30.21
N GLY A 16 14.82 -21.44 31.52
CA GLY A 16 15.08 -22.48 32.50
C GLY A 16 16.56 -22.82 32.67
N THR A 17 16.84 -24.00 33.20
CA THR A 17 18.21 -24.45 33.51
C THR A 17 18.39 -25.93 33.18
N GLN A 18 19.62 -26.42 33.23
CA GLN A 18 19.91 -27.84 32.99
C GLN A 18 19.37 -28.72 34.12
N ALA A 19 18.93 -29.93 33.80
CA ALA A 19 18.32 -30.86 34.77
C ALA A 19 19.23 -31.16 35.98
N ARG A 20 20.56 -31.11 35.80
CA ARG A 20 21.57 -31.29 36.87
C ARG A 20 21.46 -30.29 38.03
N CYS A 21 20.78 -29.16 37.84
CA CYS A 21 20.56 -28.15 38.87
C CYS A 21 19.46 -28.53 39.88
N PHE A 22 18.81 -29.68 39.70
CA PHE A 22 17.76 -30.21 40.57
C PHE A 22 18.19 -31.52 41.25
N SER A 23 17.68 -31.76 42.45
CA SER A 23 17.79 -33.08 43.08
C SER A 23 16.87 -34.09 42.41
N GLU A 24 17.11 -35.39 42.61
CA GLU A 24 16.30 -36.45 42.03
C GLU A 24 14.81 -36.35 42.43
N ASP A 25 14.53 -36.01 43.70
CA ASP A 25 13.18 -35.79 44.21
C ASP A 25 12.51 -34.55 43.61
N GLU A 26 13.30 -33.50 43.35
CA GLU A 26 12.84 -32.28 42.69
C GLU A 26 12.49 -32.56 41.22
N LEU A 27 13.33 -33.32 40.51
CA LEU A 27 13.10 -33.75 39.13
C LEU A 27 11.83 -34.59 39.02
N GLN A 28 11.67 -35.59 39.90
CA GLN A 28 10.48 -36.43 39.92
C GLN A 28 9.20 -35.62 40.19
N SER A 29 9.29 -34.62 41.07
CA SER A 29 8.18 -33.72 41.38
C SER A 29 7.85 -32.79 40.21
N LEU A 30 8.85 -32.28 39.49
CA LEU A 30 8.72 -31.37 38.35
C LEU A 30 8.12 -32.07 37.12
N LEU A 31 8.57 -33.29 36.80
CA LEU A 31 8.07 -34.07 35.65
C LEU A 31 6.58 -34.44 35.77
N ARG A 32 6.01 -34.42 36.98
CA ARG A 32 4.58 -34.66 37.22
C ARG A 32 3.72 -33.41 36.98
N GLN A 33 4.34 -32.26 36.75
CA GLN A 33 3.64 -30.98 36.66
C GLN A 33 3.37 -30.60 35.21
N LYS A 34 2.11 -30.28 34.90
CA LYS A 34 1.68 -29.80 33.56
C LYS A 34 2.29 -28.44 33.16
N TRP A 35 2.93 -27.75 34.11
CA TRP A 35 3.54 -26.43 33.91
C TRP A 35 5.05 -26.50 33.65
N THR A 36 5.64 -27.69 33.67
CA THR A 36 7.06 -27.94 33.40
C THR A 36 7.24 -28.51 32.00
N GLU A 37 8.31 -28.09 31.32
CA GLU A 37 8.73 -28.66 30.03
C GLU A 37 10.17 -29.14 30.12
N VAL A 38 10.44 -30.27 29.46
CA VAL A 38 11.80 -30.78 29.22
C VAL A 38 12.13 -30.58 27.75
N VAL A 39 13.17 -29.80 27.50
CA VAL A 39 13.54 -29.34 26.16
C VAL A 39 15.02 -29.56 25.87
N THR A 40 15.36 -29.68 24.59
CA THR A 40 16.75 -29.73 24.14
C THR A 40 17.34 -28.33 23.99
N LYS A 41 18.68 -28.26 23.97
CA LYS A 41 19.39 -27.00 23.67
C LYS A 41 18.95 -26.38 22.33
N GLU A 42 18.74 -27.20 21.30
CA GLU A 42 18.26 -26.74 19.99
C GLU A 42 16.84 -26.15 20.04
N GLN A 43 15.94 -26.74 20.83
CA GLN A 43 14.59 -26.21 21.03
C GLN A 43 14.62 -24.86 21.75
N LEU A 44 15.53 -24.67 22.71
CA LEU A 44 15.73 -23.38 23.39
C LEU A 44 16.26 -22.31 22.43
N GLU A 45 17.24 -22.63 21.59
CA GLU A 45 17.76 -21.68 20.59
C GLU A 45 16.71 -21.30 19.55
N LYS A 46 15.88 -22.26 19.11
CA LYS A 46 14.72 -21.97 18.25
C LYS A 46 13.73 -21.03 18.92
N LEU A 47 13.46 -21.19 20.22
CA LEU A 47 12.58 -20.29 20.95
C LEU A 47 13.17 -18.89 21.14
N ARG A 48 14.50 -18.77 21.30
CA ARG A 48 15.20 -17.46 21.34
C ARG A 48 15.04 -16.70 20.02
N GLN A 49 15.15 -17.40 18.90
CA GLN A 49 15.02 -16.81 17.56
C GLN A 49 13.54 -16.53 17.19
N SER A 50 12.66 -17.49 17.46
CA SER A 50 11.23 -17.47 17.12
C SER A 50 10.38 -17.66 18.38
N PHE A 51 10.23 -16.58 19.15
CA PHE A 51 9.47 -16.59 20.40
C PHE A 51 7.99 -16.96 20.16
N THR A 52 7.52 -18.01 20.82
CA THR A 52 6.12 -18.44 20.78
C THR A 52 5.50 -18.38 22.18
N GLN A 53 4.19 -18.12 22.23
CA GLN A 53 3.40 -18.22 23.47
C GLN A 53 2.75 -19.61 23.64
N VAL A 54 3.17 -20.58 22.82
CA VAL A 54 2.65 -21.96 22.83
C VAL A 54 3.64 -22.83 23.61
N SER A 55 3.12 -23.81 24.35
CA SER A 55 3.94 -24.83 25.01
C SER A 55 4.78 -25.56 23.95
N LEU A 56 6.06 -25.78 24.22
CA LEU A 56 6.90 -26.63 23.38
C LEU A 56 6.48 -28.09 23.56
N GLU A 57 6.63 -28.90 22.52
CA GLU A 57 6.33 -30.33 22.62
C GLU A 57 7.21 -30.98 23.70
N ASP A 58 6.56 -31.48 24.76
CA ASP A 58 7.21 -32.15 25.88
C ASP A 58 7.78 -33.49 25.39
N THR A 59 9.09 -33.53 25.22
CA THR A 59 9.78 -34.70 24.66
C THR A 59 9.95 -35.85 25.64
N CYS A 60 9.64 -35.67 26.94
CA CYS A 60 9.98 -36.67 27.96
C CYS A 60 8.82 -37.40 28.64
N ALA A 61 7.58 -36.91 28.56
CA ALA A 61 6.46 -37.56 29.24
C ALA A 61 6.13 -39.00 28.74
N LYS A 62 6.70 -39.44 27.60
CA LYS A 62 6.34 -40.72 26.96
C LYS A 62 7.44 -41.78 26.90
N THR A 63 8.71 -41.45 27.20
CA THR A 63 9.85 -42.38 26.94
C THR A 63 11.01 -42.19 27.93
N LEU A 64 10.75 -42.37 29.23
CA LEU A 64 11.84 -42.53 30.22
C LEU A 64 12.15 -44.04 30.38
N PRO A 65 13.40 -44.49 30.17
CA PRO A 65 13.78 -45.89 30.40
C PRO A 65 13.55 -46.29 31.86
N LYS A 66 12.84 -47.40 32.10
CA LYS A 66 12.64 -47.94 33.45
C LYS A 66 13.99 -48.41 34.02
N GLY A 67 14.40 -47.87 35.17
CA GLY A 67 15.57 -48.33 35.93
C GLY A 67 16.82 -47.45 35.88
N MET A 68 16.77 -46.31 35.16
CA MET A 68 17.89 -45.35 35.09
C MET A 68 17.63 -44.14 36.00
N CYS A 69 18.69 -43.58 36.59
CA CYS A 69 18.64 -42.31 37.34
C CYS A 69 18.14 -41.18 36.42
N LEU A 70 17.13 -40.41 36.83
CA LEU A 70 16.54 -39.32 36.03
C LEU A 70 17.59 -38.24 35.72
N ARG A 71 18.53 -38.00 36.64
CA ARG A 71 19.64 -37.09 36.43
C ARG A 71 20.51 -37.48 35.24
N ASP A 72 20.79 -38.77 35.06
CA ASP A 72 21.61 -39.26 33.95
C ASP A 72 20.80 -39.29 32.64
N ALA A 73 19.53 -39.67 32.71
CA ALA A 73 18.62 -39.67 31.57
C ALA A 73 18.33 -38.26 31.01
N LEU A 74 18.42 -37.23 31.86
CA LEU A 74 18.14 -35.83 31.52
C LEU A 74 19.39 -34.94 31.49
N ALA A 75 20.60 -35.51 31.54
CA ALA A 75 21.85 -34.75 31.69
C ALA A 75 22.03 -33.64 30.64
N ASP A 76 21.65 -33.91 29.39
CA ASP A 76 21.74 -32.97 28.25
C ASP A 76 20.44 -32.19 27.99
N LYS A 77 19.47 -32.25 28.91
CA LYS A 77 18.16 -31.61 28.78
C LYS A 77 18.04 -30.41 29.71
N TYR A 78 17.20 -29.47 29.29
CA TYR A 78 16.83 -28.29 30.05
C TYR A 78 15.43 -28.45 30.59
N ILE A 79 15.25 -28.04 31.84
CA ILE A 79 13.97 -28.00 32.53
C ILE A 79 13.59 -26.55 32.67
N ARG A 80 12.40 -26.23 32.19
CA ARG A 80 11.86 -24.87 32.21
C ARG A 80 10.40 -24.89 32.59
N MET A 81 9.89 -23.71 32.93
CA MET A 81 8.45 -23.49 33.01
C MET A 81 7.92 -23.20 31.61
N ASN A 82 6.76 -23.74 31.26
CA ASN A 82 6.15 -23.42 29.98
C ASN A 82 5.88 -21.91 29.88
N THR A 83 5.93 -21.33 28.68
CA THR A 83 5.86 -19.87 28.49
C THR A 83 4.58 -19.24 29.06
N ILE A 84 3.45 -19.97 29.00
CA ILE A 84 2.15 -19.50 29.49
C ILE A 84 2.15 -19.44 31.02
N GLU A 85 2.69 -20.46 31.68
CA GLU A 85 2.75 -20.59 33.13
C GLU A 85 3.81 -19.69 33.72
N TRP A 86 4.96 -19.56 33.07
CA TRP A 86 5.97 -18.56 33.44
C TRP A 86 5.33 -17.18 33.44
N LYS A 87 4.65 -16.82 32.35
CA LYS A 87 3.85 -15.58 32.26
C LYS A 87 2.80 -15.44 33.35
N ASN A 88 1.96 -16.44 33.53
CA ASN A 88 0.85 -16.37 34.49
C ASN A 88 1.36 -16.31 35.93
N TYR A 89 2.54 -16.85 36.20
CA TYR A 89 3.17 -16.81 37.51
C TYR A 89 3.59 -15.38 37.89
N PHE A 90 4.13 -14.60 36.94
CA PHE A 90 4.62 -13.24 37.21
C PHE A 90 3.66 -12.10 36.84
N CYS A 91 2.80 -12.29 35.83
CA CYS A 91 1.91 -11.26 35.26
C CYS A 91 0.53 -11.83 34.88
N PRO A 92 -0.27 -12.32 35.85
CA PRO A 92 -1.58 -12.92 35.57
C PRO A 92 -2.58 -11.94 34.95
N ASN A 93 -2.39 -10.63 35.14
CA ASN A 93 -3.33 -9.59 34.75
C ASN A 93 -2.98 -8.86 33.43
N PHE A 94 -1.83 -9.15 32.81
CA PHE A 94 -1.34 -8.38 31.66
C PHE A 94 -0.77 -9.27 30.55
N ASN A 95 -1.20 -9.02 29.30
CA ASN A 95 -0.69 -9.70 28.11
C ASN A 95 0.29 -8.77 27.37
N PHE A 96 1.59 -9.05 27.46
CA PHE A 96 2.56 -8.37 26.63
C PHE A 96 2.45 -8.92 25.20
N ILE A 97 2.23 -8.01 24.25
CA ILE A 97 2.06 -8.30 22.81
C ILE A 97 3.42 -8.55 22.14
N SER A 98 4.50 -7.99 22.69
CA SER A 98 5.84 -8.07 22.09
C SER A 98 6.79 -8.94 22.93
N LYS A 99 7.64 -9.73 22.24
CA LYS A 99 8.58 -10.68 22.85
C LYS A 99 9.65 -10.01 23.70
N GLU A 100 9.99 -8.77 23.37
CA GLU A 100 11.01 -7.96 24.02
C GLU A 100 10.71 -7.72 25.51
N TYR A 101 9.42 -7.64 25.89
CA TYR A 101 9.06 -7.55 27.31
C TYR A 101 9.47 -8.80 28.08
N TYR A 102 9.32 -9.97 27.49
CA TYR A 102 9.68 -11.24 28.12
C TYR A 102 11.19 -11.39 28.26
N PHE A 103 11.96 -10.95 27.26
CA PHE A 103 13.42 -10.95 27.33
C PHE A 103 13.98 -9.97 28.37
N VAL A 104 13.38 -8.78 28.46
CA VAL A 104 13.73 -7.82 29.52
C VAL A 104 13.47 -8.43 30.91
N PHE A 105 12.32 -9.09 31.10
CA PHE A 105 12.03 -9.76 32.38
C PHE A 105 12.97 -10.93 32.66
N ASP A 106 13.21 -11.79 31.68
CA ASP A 106 14.14 -12.92 31.80
C ASP A 106 15.51 -12.45 32.29
N MET A 107 16.06 -11.40 31.68
CA MET A 107 17.35 -10.83 32.07
C MET A 107 17.32 -10.26 33.48
N LEU A 108 16.32 -9.45 33.83
CA LEU A 108 16.22 -8.84 35.17
C LEU A 108 16.01 -9.87 36.29
N ILE A 109 15.35 -10.99 36.00
CA ILE A 109 15.09 -12.07 36.96
C ILE A 109 16.34 -12.93 37.16
N THR A 110 17.03 -13.27 36.08
CA THR A 110 18.22 -14.14 36.09
C THR A 110 19.45 -13.43 36.63
N THR A 111 19.63 -12.14 36.36
CA THR A 111 20.75 -11.37 36.91
C THR A 111 20.53 -11.01 38.38
N GLY A 112 19.28 -10.77 38.80
CA GLY A 112 18.93 -10.37 40.17
C GLY A 112 19.40 -8.97 40.60
N GLU A 113 20.28 -8.35 39.82
CA GLU A 113 20.88 -7.03 40.04
C GLU A 113 20.32 -5.95 39.11
N PRO A 114 20.47 -4.64 39.45
CA PRO A 114 20.10 -3.56 38.57
C PRO A 114 20.85 -3.63 37.23
N VAL A 115 20.12 -3.60 36.13
CA VAL A 115 20.69 -3.67 34.77
C VAL A 115 20.49 -2.36 34.03
N SER A 116 21.52 -1.88 33.33
CA SER A 116 21.43 -0.61 32.62
C SER A 116 20.50 -0.72 31.39
N THR A 117 19.79 0.36 31.09
CA THR A 117 18.92 0.42 29.91
C THR A 117 19.69 0.32 28.59
N ASN A 118 20.96 0.75 28.56
CA ASN A 118 21.82 0.57 27.38
C ASN A 118 22.23 -0.89 27.18
N GLU A 119 22.52 -1.62 28.25
CA GLU A 119 22.85 -3.05 28.18
C GLU A 119 21.65 -3.87 27.69
N LEU A 120 20.45 -3.61 28.22
CA LEU A 120 19.20 -4.21 27.72
C LEU A 120 18.95 -3.93 26.23
N ARG A 121 19.31 -2.74 25.75
CA ARG A 121 19.16 -2.38 24.33
C ARG A 121 20.13 -3.14 23.45
N LEU A 122 21.40 -3.20 23.83
CA LEU A 122 22.43 -3.86 23.07
C LEU A 122 22.22 -5.39 23.05
N ALA A 123 21.86 -5.97 24.19
CA ALA A 123 21.62 -7.42 24.31
C ALA A 123 20.48 -7.93 23.42
N PHE A 124 19.44 -7.11 23.21
CA PHE A 124 18.22 -7.53 22.50
C PHE A 124 17.94 -6.77 21.19
N GLY A 125 18.86 -5.90 20.75
CA GLY A 125 18.68 -5.09 19.54
C GLY A 125 17.47 -4.15 19.60
N ILE A 126 17.16 -3.60 20.78
CA ILE A 126 15.97 -2.77 20.99
C ILE A 126 16.30 -1.29 20.73
N GLU A 127 15.55 -0.67 19.81
CA GLU A 127 15.65 0.76 19.52
C GLU A 127 15.44 1.63 20.79
N PRO A 128 16.15 2.77 20.92
CA PRO A 128 16.08 3.61 22.11
C PRO A 128 14.66 4.06 22.45
N LYS A 129 13.88 4.47 21.45
CA LYS A 129 12.48 4.90 21.63
C LYS A 129 11.60 3.75 22.12
N LYS A 130 11.76 2.55 21.55
CA LYS A 130 11.01 1.36 21.95
C LYS A 130 11.37 0.93 23.37
N MET A 131 12.66 0.97 23.73
CA MET A 131 13.11 0.72 25.09
C MET A 131 12.49 1.71 26.07
N PHE A 132 12.51 3.01 25.77
CA PHE A 132 11.88 4.03 26.62
C PHE A 132 10.41 3.71 26.93
N TYR A 133 9.62 3.29 25.93
CA TYR A 133 8.23 2.88 26.15
C TYR A 133 8.08 1.59 26.95
N ILE A 134 8.95 0.59 26.73
CA ILE A 134 8.97 -0.65 27.53
C ILE A 134 9.22 -0.29 28.99
N VAL A 135 10.27 0.49 29.26
CA VAL A 135 10.66 0.94 30.61
C VAL A 135 9.56 1.77 31.27
N LYS A 136 8.99 2.74 30.56
CA LYS A 136 7.87 3.55 31.07
C LYS A 136 6.70 2.65 31.48
N LYS A 137 6.31 1.73 30.62
CA LYS A 137 5.19 0.82 30.85
C LYS A 137 5.43 -0.15 32.00
N LEU A 138 6.60 -0.77 32.08
CA LEU A 138 6.93 -1.71 33.16
C LEU A 138 6.96 -1.02 34.52
N ALA A 139 7.49 0.20 34.60
CA ALA A 139 7.49 0.98 35.82
C ALA A 139 6.09 1.47 36.21
N THR A 140 5.27 1.94 35.26
CA THR A 140 3.88 2.32 35.52
C THR A 140 3.05 1.16 36.05
N LEU A 141 3.33 -0.06 35.59
CA LEU A 141 2.67 -1.27 36.08
C LEU A 141 3.26 -1.78 37.41
N GLY A 142 4.31 -1.14 37.94
CA GLY A 142 4.92 -1.48 39.22
C GLY A 142 5.76 -2.76 39.21
N TYR A 143 6.24 -3.21 38.04
CA TYR A 143 7.04 -4.43 37.93
C TYR A 143 8.55 -4.19 38.08
N VAL A 144 9.02 -2.98 37.81
CA VAL A 144 10.43 -2.62 37.87
C VAL A 144 10.64 -1.29 38.59
N ASP A 145 11.73 -1.20 39.32
CA ASP A 145 12.21 0.03 39.92
C ASP A 145 13.21 0.72 38.98
N LYS A 146 13.03 2.03 38.81
CA LYS A 146 13.96 2.89 38.06
C LYS A 146 14.98 3.47 39.02
N MET A 147 16.25 3.22 38.75
CA MET A 147 17.36 3.77 39.53
C MET A 147 18.21 4.63 38.60
N ASN A 148 18.55 5.85 39.03
CA ASN A 148 19.47 6.70 38.31
C ASN A 148 20.80 6.69 39.06
N ILE A 149 21.83 6.10 38.44
CA ILE A 149 23.17 5.97 39.01
C ILE A 149 24.11 6.60 37.98
N ASP A 150 24.83 7.65 38.37
CA ASP A 150 25.77 8.40 37.52
C ASP A 150 25.17 8.90 36.19
N GLY A 151 23.93 9.40 36.25
CA GLY A 151 23.21 9.89 35.07
C GLY A 151 22.73 8.80 34.10
N LYS A 152 22.92 7.52 34.46
CA LYS A 152 22.47 6.36 33.67
C LYS A 152 21.26 5.71 34.35
N LEU A 153 20.28 5.35 33.53
CA LEU A 153 19.06 4.69 33.99
C LEU A 153 19.29 3.17 34.07
N TYR A 154 19.14 2.62 35.28
CA TYR A 154 19.14 1.21 35.61
C TYR A 154 17.72 0.74 35.98
N LEU A 155 17.46 -0.54 35.73
CA LEU A 155 16.22 -1.21 36.08
C LEU A 155 16.51 -2.40 36.98
N LYS A 156 15.75 -2.51 38.07
CA LYS A 156 15.74 -3.70 38.92
C LYS A 156 14.33 -4.28 38.95
N TYR A 157 14.21 -5.60 38.92
CA TYR A 157 12.92 -6.24 39.14
C TYR A 157 12.45 -6.01 40.58
N ARG A 158 11.19 -5.59 40.74
CA ARG A 158 10.61 -5.35 42.07
C ARG A 158 10.08 -6.66 42.66
N LYS A 159 10.75 -7.15 43.71
CA LYS A 159 10.26 -8.27 44.53
C LYS A 159 9.20 -7.79 45.54
N ASN A 160 8.35 -8.71 45.98
CA ASN A 160 7.40 -8.44 47.07
C ASN A 160 8.13 -8.26 48.42
N ALA A 161 7.40 -7.79 49.43
CA ALA A 161 7.87 -7.65 50.80
C ALA A 161 8.37 -8.97 51.45
N ASP A 162 7.86 -10.12 50.99
CA ASP A 162 8.30 -11.45 51.42
C ASP A 162 9.51 -11.99 50.62
N GLY A 163 10.09 -11.19 49.73
CA GLY A 163 11.21 -11.58 48.87
C GLY A 163 10.82 -12.46 47.69
N SER A 164 9.53 -12.79 47.52
CA SER A 164 9.05 -13.62 46.42
C SER A 164 8.92 -12.84 45.11
N TYR A 165 9.00 -13.55 43.99
CA TYR A 165 8.74 -13.00 42.65
C TYR A 165 7.23 -12.86 42.34
N ARG A 166 6.35 -13.16 43.31
CA ARG A 166 4.94 -13.43 43.07
C ARG A 166 4.07 -12.21 43.36
N GLN A 167 3.95 -11.25 42.46
CA GLN A 167 3.13 -10.05 42.75
C GLN A 167 1.79 -10.37 43.42
N GLU A 168 1.57 -9.83 44.62
CA GLU A 168 0.29 -9.93 45.29
C GLU A 168 -0.80 -9.44 44.33
N LYS A 169 -1.98 -10.06 44.38
CA LYS A 169 -3.16 -9.62 43.60
C LYS A 169 -3.62 -8.26 44.10
N THR A 170 -2.83 -7.22 43.88
CA THR A 170 -3.29 -5.85 43.92
C THR A 170 -4.35 -5.74 42.83
N LYS A 171 -5.57 -5.40 43.25
CA LYS A 171 -6.68 -5.08 42.36
C LYS A 171 -6.36 -3.76 41.66
N GLY A 172 -5.32 -3.73 40.84
CA GLY A 172 -4.94 -2.59 40.03
C GLY A 172 -5.94 -2.42 38.89
N LYS A 173 -6.47 -1.20 38.75
CA LYS A 173 -7.23 -0.73 37.58
C LYS A 173 -6.49 -1.17 36.30
N ARG A 174 -7.21 -1.76 35.34
CA ARG A 174 -6.75 -1.87 33.96
C ARG A 174 -6.62 -0.46 33.40
N VAL A 175 -5.42 0.12 33.41
CA VAL A 175 -5.14 1.38 32.76
C VAL A 175 -4.97 1.12 31.25
N SER A 176 -5.87 1.71 30.47
CA SER A 176 -5.79 1.78 29.01
C SER A 176 -4.91 2.96 28.63
N ILE A 177 -4.03 2.79 27.64
CA ILE A 177 -3.05 3.78 27.15
C ILE A 177 -3.72 4.94 26.37
N ASN A 178 -5.06 5.00 26.30
CA ASN A 178 -5.78 6.04 25.57
C ASN A 178 -6.34 7.18 26.46
N ALA A 179 -6.03 7.22 27.75
CA ALA A 179 -6.30 8.42 28.54
C ALA A 179 -5.29 9.49 28.11
N ARG A 180 -5.78 10.54 27.44
CA ARG A 180 -5.00 11.74 27.12
C ARG A 180 -4.77 12.48 28.44
N ASP A 181 -3.50 12.63 28.83
CA ASP A 181 -3.08 13.50 29.91
C ASP A 181 -3.20 14.96 29.43
N HIS A 182 -4.15 15.70 29.99
CA HIS A 182 -4.02 17.15 30.14
C HIS A 182 -3.15 17.40 31.38
N SER A 183 -2.02 18.05 31.10
CA SER A 183 -1.21 18.99 31.89
C SER A 183 -0.99 18.84 33.41
N GLU A 184 0.23 19.28 33.75
CA GLU A 184 0.63 20.07 34.91
C GLU A 184 1.40 19.42 36.06
N GLU A 185 2.55 20.05 36.27
CA GLU A 185 3.51 19.91 37.35
C GLU A 185 2.85 20.29 38.68
N GLY A 186 3.35 19.66 39.74
CA GLY A 186 2.91 19.96 41.09
C GLY A 186 3.28 21.38 41.50
N ASN A 187 2.33 22.04 42.15
CA ASN A 187 2.61 22.69 43.43
C ASN A 187 1.37 22.62 44.30
N ALA A 188 1.60 22.27 45.56
CA ALA A 188 0.59 22.22 46.59
C ALA A 188 0.20 23.64 46.98
N GLU A 189 -1.11 23.92 47.08
CA GLU A 189 -1.64 24.83 48.08
C GLU A 189 -3.15 24.62 48.26
N SER A 190 -3.57 24.74 49.51
CA SER A 190 -4.94 24.68 50.02
C SER A 190 -5.81 25.82 49.47
N GLY A 191 -7.04 25.51 49.04
CA GLY A 191 -8.03 26.54 48.76
C GLY A 191 -9.31 26.02 48.10
N ALA A 192 -10.43 26.33 48.73
CA ALA A 192 -11.82 26.41 48.28
C ALA A 192 -12.25 25.79 46.92
N PHE A 193 -13.38 25.07 46.97
CA PHE A 193 -14.20 24.71 45.81
C PHE A 193 -14.58 25.94 44.96
N PRO A 194 -14.48 25.84 43.61
CA PRO A 194 -15.31 26.62 42.71
C PRO A 194 -16.35 25.73 42.00
N GLU A 195 -17.53 26.29 41.88
CA GLU A 195 -18.71 25.78 41.19
C GLU A 195 -18.54 25.75 39.65
N GLY A 196 -19.23 24.81 38.99
CA GLY A 196 -19.79 25.00 37.63
C GLY A 196 -18.88 24.75 36.43
N GLY A 197 -18.98 23.55 35.83
CA GLY A 197 -18.50 23.24 34.47
C GLY A 197 -19.58 22.49 33.64
N PRO A 198 -19.58 22.59 32.30
CA PRO A 198 -20.74 22.31 31.44
C PRO A 198 -20.91 20.84 31.04
N ASP A 199 -20.56 19.91 31.90
CA ASP A 199 -20.91 18.49 31.75
C ASP A 199 -21.77 18.10 32.94
N GLY A 200 -23.06 17.87 32.69
CA GLY A 200 -24.14 17.60 33.66
C GLY A 200 -23.93 16.35 34.53
N THR A 201 -22.88 16.37 35.34
CA THR A 201 -22.62 15.41 36.41
C THR A 201 -23.37 15.90 37.63
N CYS A 202 -24.49 15.22 37.92
CA CYS A 202 -25.20 15.39 39.17
C CYS A 202 -24.24 15.02 40.32
N ALA A 203 -23.84 16.01 41.12
CA ALA A 203 -23.02 15.81 42.29
C ALA A 203 -23.87 15.16 43.40
N ILE A 204 -24.04 13.83 43.32
CA ILE A 204 -24.72 13.07 44.37
C ILE A 204 -23.69 12.73 45.44
N GLY A 205 -23.78 13.38 46.60
CA GLY A 205 -22.98 13.07 47.77
C GLY A 205 -23.26 11.64 48.25
N LEU A 206 -22.21 10.90 48.61
CA LEU A 206 -22.33 9.57 49.23
C LEU A 206 -23.06 9.70 50.58
N CYS A 207 -24.36 9.38 50.63
CA CYS A 207 -25.12 9.30 51.87
C CYS A 207 -24.64 8.10 52.71
N VAL A 208 -23.96 8.37 53.82
CA VAL A 208 -23.57 7.34 54.80
C VAL A 208 -24.83 6.79 55.47
N GLY A 209 -25.09 5.48 55.31
CA GLY A 209 -26.22 4.78 55.96
C GLY A 209 -27.34 4.28 55.03
N VAL A 210 -27.29 4.58 53.73
CA VAL A 210 -28.30 4.11 52.76
C VAL A 210 -27.86 2.77 52.13
N PRO A 211 -28.75 1.76 52.00
CA PRO A 211 -28.44 0.52 51.32
C PRO A 211 -28.00 0.76 49.87
N LEU A 212 -26.89 0.12 49.45
CA LEU A 212 -26.30 0.27 48.10
C LEU A 212 -27.29 0.09 46.93
N ILE A 213 -28.39 -0.63 47.14
CA ILE A 213 -29.42 -0.86 46.12
C ILE A 213 -30.30 0.37 45.90
N ASP A 214 -30.52 1.18 46.93
CA ASP A 214 -31.36 2.38 46.88
C ASP A 214 -30.58 3.54 46.24
N THR A 215 -29.29 3.67 46.57
CA THR A 215 -28.38 4.59 45.86
C THR A 215 -28.29 4.24 44.37
N LEU A 216 -28.21 2.94 44.02
CA LEU A 216 -28.22 2.49 42.63
C LEU A 216 -29.52 2.83 41.89
N LYS A 217 -30.66 2.83 42.60
CA LYS A 217 -31.96 3.17 42.05
C LYS A 217 -32.01 4.65 41.65
N GLU A 218 -31.60 5.55 42.54
CA GLU A 218 -31.55 6.99 42.28
C GLU A 218 -30.65 7.28 41.07
N MET A 219 -29.44 6.71 41.07
CA MET A 219 -28.48 6.88 39.98
C MET A 219 -29.03 6.39 38.63
N LEU A 220 -29.80 5.30 38.59
CA LEU A 220 -30.41 4.77 37.35
C LEU A 220 -31.56 5.63 36.84
N VAL A 221 -32.34 6.23 37.74
CA VAL A 221 -33.47 7.08 37.39
C VAL A 221 -32.99 8.44 36.86
N GLU A 222 -31.91 8.97 37.44
CA GLU A 222 -31.34 10.28 37.07
C GLU A 222 -30.38 10.21 35.87
N SER A 223 -29.90 9.02 35.52
CA SER A 223 -28.97 8.84 34.41
C SER A 223 -29.63 8.98 33.04
N ARG A 224 -29.28 10.05 32.33
CA ARG A 224 -29.67 10.26 30.91
C ARG A 224 -28.91 9.36 29.94
N CYS A 225 -27.65 9.00 30.25
CA CYS A 225 -26.75 8.25 29.38
C CYS A 225 -26.63 6.75 29.73
N GLY A 226 -27.42 6.28 30.70
CA GLY A 226 -27.41 4.92 31.21
C GLY A 226 -26.19 4.61 32.07
N LEU A 227 -26.30 3.57 32.91
CA LEU A 227 -25.23 3.16 33.81
C LEU A 227 -24.66 1.80 33.43
N CYS A 228 -23.34 1.67 33.41
CA CYS A 228 -22.67 0.38 33.35
C CYS A 228 -21.98 0.02 34.66
N SER A 229 -21.52 -1.22 34.76
CA SER A 229 -20.84 -1.73 35.97
C SER A 229 -19.51 -1.02 36.27
N VAL A 230 -18.91 -0.33 35.30
CA VAL A 230 -17.71 0.50 35.49
C VAL A 230 -18.08 1.86 36.10
N ASP A 231 -19.21 2.44 35.72
CA ASP A 231 -19.67 3.71 36.27
C ASP A 231 -20.00 3.56 37.75
N VAL A 232 -20.71 2.48 38.10
CA VAL A 232 -21.01 2.13 39.48
C VAL A 232 -19.75 1.84 40.29
N GLN A 233 -18.74 1.17 39.71
CA GLN A 233 -17.46 0.98 40.39
C GLN A 233 -16.77 2.32 40.68
N ARG A 234 -16.78 3.24 39.72
CA ARG A 234 -16.16 4.56 39.85
C ARG A 234 -16.87 5.41 40.92
N MET A 235 -18.19 5.39 40.94
CA MET A 235 -19.00 6.21 41.85
C MET A 235 -19.11 5.63 43.26
N LEU A 236 -19.26 4.31 43.39
CA LEU A 236 -19.53 3.65 44.68
C LEU A 236 -18.33 2.84 45.22
N GLY A 237 -17.21 2.79 44.50
CA GLY A 237 -16.00 2.06 44.91
C GLY A 237 -16.14 0.53 44.96
N ILE A 238 -17.28 -0.03 44.54
CA ILE A 238 -17.53 -1.48 44.58
C ILE A 238 -16.94 -2.21 43.36
N SER A 239 -16.58 -3.48 43.52
CA SER A 239 -16.04 -4.27 42.40
C SER A 239 -17.03 -4.37 41.22
N ILE A 240 -16.53 -4.37 39.98
CA ILE A 240 -17.34 -4.51 38.75
C ILE A 240 -18.29 -5.71 38.81
N LYS A 241 -17.83 -6.87 39.32
CA LYS A 241 -18.67 -8.08 39.46
C LYS A 241 -19.85 -7.84 40.41
N LYS A 242 -19.62 -7.13 41.52
CA LYS A 242 -20.68 -6.79 42.49
C LYS A 242 -21.63 -5.75 41.90
N ALA A 243 -21.10 -4.72 41.24
CA ALA A 243 -21.89 -3.72 40.51
C ALA A 243 -22.80 -4.36 39.44
N HIS A 244 -22.24 -5.26 38.62
CA HIS A 244 -22.99 -5.96 37.59
C HIS A 244 -24.11 -6.84 38.17
N LYS A 245 -23.82 -7.59 39.24
CA LYS A 245 -24.84 -8.38 39.94
C LYS A 245 -25.96 -7.51 40.49
N LEU A 246 -25.64 -6.35 41.07
CA LEU A 246 -26.65 -5.43 41.62
C LEU A 246 -27.51 -4.81 40.53
N LEU A 247 -26.90 -4.29 39.45
CA LEU A 247 -27.62 -3.72 38.30
C LEU A 247 -28.53 -4.77 37.63
N THR A 248 -28.03 -6.00 37.45
CA THR A 248 -28.82 -7.09 36.86
C THR A 248 -29.97 -7.50 37.77
N LYS A 249 -29.73 -7.60 39.09
CA LYS A 249 -30.78 -7.92 40.08
C LYS A 249 -31.84 -6.81 40.14
N TYR A 250 -31.43 -5.55 40.03
CA TYR A 250 -32.35 -4.42 40.03
C TYR A 250 -33.17 -4.37 38.74
N CYS A 251 -32.55 -4.55 37.58
CA CYS A 251 -33.23 -4.63 36.29
C CYS A 251 -34.21 -5.80 36.23
N ALA A 252 -33.86 -6.98 36.75
CA ALA A 252 -34.76 -8.13 36.80
C ALA A 252 -35.98 -7.90 37.71
N ARG A 253 -35.84 -7.11 38.79
CA ARG A 253 -36.95 -6.75 39.69
C ARG A 253 -37.81 -5.60 39.18
N ASN A 254 -37.31 -4.84 38.20
CA ASN A 254 -37.95 -3.64 37.67
C ASN A 254 -37.88 -3.65 36.13
N SER A 255 -38.25 -4.78 35.52
CA SER A 255 -38.20 -4.98 34.06
C SER A 255 -39.05 -3.97 33.28
N ASP A 256 -40.07 -3.44 33.94
CA ASP A 256 -41.07 -2.55 33.35
C ASP A 256 -40.60 -1.09 33.34
N SER A 257 -39.55 -0.77 34.09
CA SER A 257 -38.98 0.59 34.16
C SER A 257 -37.52 0.66 33.75
N ILE A 258 -36.75 -0.44 33.86
CA ILE A 258 -35.31 -0.48 33.54
C ILE A 258 -35.00 -1.56 32.51
N LYS A 259 -34.21 -1.21 31.50
CA LYS A 259 -33.77 -2.14 30.45
C LYS A 259 -32.26 -2.22 30.36
N ALA A 260 -31.75 -3.43 30.17
CA ALA A 260 -30.35 -3.69 29.83
C ALA A 260 -30.14 -3.64 28.31
N VAL A 261 -29.15 -2.86 27.87
CA VAL A 261 -28.83 -2.61 26.46
C VAL A 261 -27.34 -2.87 26.24
N ASN A 262 -27.02 -3.52 25.12
CA ASN A 262 -25.64 -3.73 24.70
C ASN A 262 -25.18 -2.57 23.82
N GLU A 263 -24.24 -1.78 24.33
CA GLU A 263 -23.62 -0.68 23.60
C GLU A 263 -22.15 -0.99 23.29
N PHE A 264 -21.67 -0.49 22.17
CA PHE A 264 -20.24 -0.48 21.85
C PHE A 264 -19.68 0.90 22.18
N GLU A 265 -18.81 0.97 23.18
CA GLU A 265 -18.03 2.16 23.55
C GLU A 265 -16.58 1.93 23.13
N GLY A 266 -16.13 2.67 22.11
CA GLY A 266 -14.96 2.29 21.34
C GLY A 266 -14.97 0.82 20.92
N LYS A 267 -13.87 0.09 21.07
CA LYS A 267 -13.79 -1.33 20.67
C LYS A 267 -14.44 -2.31 21.67
N ILE A 268 -15.09 -1.82 22.74
CA ILE A 268 -15.55 -2.63 23.86
C ILE A 268 -17.08 -2.68 23.88
N ARG A 269 -17.65 -3.88 23.85
CA ARG A 269 -19.07 -4.11 24.13
C ARG A 269 -19.32 -4.03 25.64
N ARG A 270 -20.26 -3.20 26.06
CA ARG A 270 -20.69 -3.03 27.45
C ARG A 270 -22.20 -3.19 27.57
N VAL A 271 -22.64 -3.70 28.72
CA VAL A 271 -24.05 -3.71 29.09
C VAL A 271 -24.31 -2.46 29.91
N LYS A 272 -25.17 -1.59 29.39
CA LYS A 272 -25.70 -0.43 30.11
C LYS A 272 -27.14 -0.67 30.50
N PHE A 273 -27.53 -0.07 31.61
CA PHE A 273 -28.86 -0.15 32.17
C PHE A 273 -29.47 1.25 32.11
N TYR A 274 -30.66 1.34 31.51
CA TYR A 274 -31.36 2.59 31.27
C TYR A 274 -32.73 2.55 31.89
N SER A 275 -33.23 3.71 32.32
CA SER A 275 -34.67 3.96 32.36
C SER A 275 -35.26 3.77 30.97
N ILE A 276 -36.34 2.99 30.85
CA ILE A 276 -36.99 2.70 29.57
C ILE A 276 -37.45 4.00 28.89
N LYS A 277 -37.93 4.98 29.67
CA LYS A 277 -38.36 6.29 29.15
C LYS A 277 -37.21 7.06 28.51
N GLU A 278 -36.06 7.13 29.18
CA GLU A 278 -34.88 7.85 28.69
C GLU A 278 -34.22 7.11 27.51
N TYR A 279 -34.20 5.77 27.53
CA TYR A 279 -33.73 4.98 26.40
C TYR A 279 -34.60 5.19 25.16
N ALA A 280 -35.93 5.20 25.31
CA ALA A 280 -36.85 5.45 24.21
C ALA A 280 -36.63 6.84 23.58
N LYS A 281 -36.48 7.89 24.41
CA LYS A 281 -36.13 9.24 23.93
C LYS A 281 -34.79 9.27 23.19
N SER A 282 -33.76 8.61 23.73
CA SER A 282 -32.44 8.51 23.09
C SER A 282 -32.48 7.75 21.76
N CYS A 283 -33.28 6.69 21.66
CA CYS A 283 -33.46 5.95 20.42
C CYS A 283 -34.20 6.78 19.36
N GLU A 284 -35.26 7.50 19.77
CA GLU A 284 -36.03 8.34 18.87
C GLU A 284 -35.20 9.52 18.36
N GLY A 285 -34.45 10.20 19.23
CA GLY A 285 -33.50 11.25 18.82
C GLY A 285 -32.47 10.73 17.81
N ARG A 286 -31.84 9.57 18.10
CA ARG A 286 -30.89 8.94 17.18
C ARG A 286 -31.53 8.52 15.85
N ARG A 287 -32.78 8.08 15.86
CA ARG A 287 -33.54 7.70 14.65
C ARG A 287 -33.82 8.93 13.80
N GLN A 288 -34.22 10.05 14.41
CA GLN A 288 -34.48 11.30 13.72
C GLN A 288 -33.20 11.90 13.11
N GLU A 289 -32.09 11.89 13.86
CA GLU A 289 -30.76 12.30 13.34
C GLU A 289 -30.33 11.46 12.12
N LEU A 290 -30.48 10.14 12.21
CA LEU A 290 -30.12 9.22 11.13
C LEU A 290 -31.01 9.41 9.90
N LEU A 291 -32.30 9.69 10.08
CA LEU A 291 -33.25 9.91 8.98
C LEU A 291 -33.07 11.28 8.31
N ALA A 292 -32.59 12.29 9.04
CA ALA A 292 -32.34 13.63 8.52
C ALA A 292 -31.10 13.72 7.61
N ASN A 293 -30.31 12.64 7.46
CA ASN A 293 -28.99 12.66 6.80
C ASN A 293 -28.06 13.79 7.32
N ALA A 294 -28.29 14.26 8.55
CA ALA A 294 -27.42 15.23 9.19
C ALA A 294 -26.05 14.58 9.44
N ALA A 295 -24.97 15.36 9.38
CA ALA A 295 -23.65 14.88 9.73
C ALA A 295 -23.70 14.29 11.15
N VAL A 296 -23.53 12.97 11.27
CA VAL A 296 -23.54 12.31 12.57
C VAL A 296 -22.20 12.61 13.22
N ASP A 297 -22.23 13.54 14.16
CA ASP A 297 -21.12 13.86 15.03
C ASP A 297 -20.50 12.58 15.61
N THR A 298 -19.18 12.55 15.82
CA THR A 298 -18.50 11.27 16.12
C THR A 298 -19.04 10.65 17.42
N ARG A 299 -19.83 9.59 17.28
CA ARG A 299 -20.53 8.96 18.40
C ARG A 299 -19.55 8.24 19.31
N HIS A 300 -19.67 8.51 20.60
CA HIS A 300 -18.87 7.83 21.64
C HIS A 300 -19.34 6.39 21.87
N ALA A 301 -20.64 6.12 21.62
CA ALA A 301 -21.23 4.80 21.72
C ALA A 301 -22.24 4.53 20.58
N ILE A 302 -22.31 3.30 20.11
CA ILE A 302 -23.34 2.84 19.16
C ILE A 302 -23.96 1.52 19.60
N THR A 303 -25.23 1.32 19.25
CA THR A 303 -25.98 0.09 19.51
C THR A 303 -25.96 -0.84 18.30
N MET A 304 -26.60 -2.00 18.44
CA MET A 304 -26.82 -2.90 17.32
C MET A 304 -27.91 -2.38 16.38
N GLU A 305 -28.90 -1.72 16.95
CA GLU A 305 -30.02 -1.08 16.27
C GLU A 305 -29.53 0.07 15.37
N ASP A 306 -28.56 0.87 15.83
CA ASP A 306 -27.89 1.89 15.01
C ASP A 306 -27.25 1.29 13.75
N ARG A 307 -26.58 0.13 13.87
CA ARG A 307 -25.99 -0.58 12.72
C ARG A 307 -27.05 -1.14 11.78
N ILE A 308 -28.16 -1.65 12.32
CA ILE A 308 -29.28 -2.16 11.52
C ILE A 308 -29.85 -1.03 10.68
N LEU A 309 -30.11 0.14 11.29
CA LEU A 309 -30.62 1.32 10.58
C LEU A 309 -29.66 1.79 9.47
N ALA A 310 -28.35 1.82 9.73
CA ALA A 310 -27.37 2.19 8.72
C ALA A 310 -27.31 1.19 7.54
N ILE A 311 -27.45 -0.12 7.83
CA ILE A 311 -27.57 -1.15 6.79
C ILE A 311 -28.87 -0.97 6.00
N GLU A 312 -29.98 -0.72 6.68
CA GLU A 312 -31.29 -0.50 6.04
C GLU A 312 -31.25 0.67 5.07
N GLN A 313 -30.64 1.79 5.46
CA GLN A 313 -30.46 2.96 4.56
C GLN A 313 -29.64 2.62 3.33
N GLN A 314 -28.56 1.84 3.49
CA GLN A 314 -27.74 1.40 2.37
C GLN A 314 -28.53 0.49 1.42
N LEU A 315 -29.37 -0.39 1.96
CA LEU A 315 -30.25 -1.26 1.18
C LEU A 315 -31.34 -0.48 0.46
N ARG A 316 -31.92 0.56 1.07
CA ARG A 316 -32.92 1.41 0.40
C ARG A 316 -32.39 2.11 -0.85
N LYS A 317 -31.08 2.37 -0.91
CA LYS A 317 -30.42 3.00 -2.06
C LYS A 317 -30.14 2.02 -3.20
N ASN A 318 -29.70 0.80 -2.87
CA ASN A 318 -29.09 -0.11 -3.85
C ASN A 318 -29.83 -1.47 -3.99
N GLY A 319 -30.80 -1.79 -3.14
CA GLY A 319 -31.47 -3.09 -3.06
C GLY A 319 -30.62 -4.21 -2.47
N ALA A 320 -29.36 -4.32 -2.90
CA ALA A 320 -28.34 -5.22 -2.37
C ALA A 320 -26.94 -4.57 -2.44
N PHE A 321 -26.01 -5.00 -1.60
CA PHE A 321 -24.61 -4.54 -1.67
C PHE A 321 -23.61 -5.58 -1.12
N PRO A 322 -22.35 -5.60 -1.64
CA PRO A 322 -21.29 -6.45 -1.11
C PRO A 322 -20.67 -5.85 0.17
N LEU A 323 -20.31 -6.69 1.15
CA LEU A 323 -19.55 -6.28 2.34
C LEU A 323 -18.05 -6.07 2.04
N ASP A 324 -17.78 -5.18 1.09
CA ASP A 324 -16.43 -4.73 0.72
C ASP A 324 -15.98 -3.49 1.52
N LYS A 325 -14.73 -3.05 1.31
CA LYS A 325 -14.15 -1.93 2.06
C LYS A 325 -15.00 -0.65 1.93
N ARG A 326 -15.52 -0.37 0.72
CA ARG A 326 -16.28 0.83 0.40
C ARG A 326 -17.62 0.85 1.15
N ASN A 327 -18.41 -0.22 1.04
CA ASN A 327 -19.72 -0.29 1.71
C ASN A 327 -19.59 -0.34 3.23
N VAL A 328 -18.54 -0.99 3.76
CA VAL A 328 -18.26 -0.98 5.20
C VAL A 328 -17.94 0.42 5.70
N GLN A 329 -17.19 1.22 4.94
CA GLN A 329 -16.90 2.63 5.26
C GLN A 329 -18.15 3.50 5.19
N GLU A 330 -19.03 3.30 4.21
CA GLU A 330 -20.29 4.05 4.11
C GLU A 330 -21.21 3.76 5.30
N ILE A 331 -21.35 2.49 5.70
CA ILE A 331 -22.09 2.10 6.92
C ILE A 331 -21.45 2.71 8.17
N GLN A 332 -20.11 2.76 8.23
CA GLN A 332 -19.36 3.37 9.32
C GLN A 332 -19.65 4.87 9.45
N GLN A 333 -19.64 5.60 8.33
CA GLN A 333 -19.95 7.03 8.28
C GLN A 333 -21.40 7.29 8.70
N ARG A 334 -22.37 6.52 8.17
CA ARG A 334 -23.79 6.63 8.56
C ARG A 334 -24.01 6.39 10.05
N CYS A 335 -23.23 5.49 10.67
CA CYS A 335 -23.31 5.24 12.11
C CYS A 335 -22.64 6.34 12.97
N GLY A 336 -21.92 7.30 12.38
CA GLY A 336 -21.06 8.25 13.10
C GLY A 336 -19.93 7.58 13.88
N TRP A 337 -19.45 6.42 13.41
CA TRP A 337 -18.58 5.56 14.21
C TRP A 337 -17.10 5.69 13.82
N LYS A 338 -16.24 5.98 14.79
CA LYS A 338 -14.80 6.21 14.52
C LYS A 338 -13.99 4.94 14.19
N TYR A 339 -14.45 3.76 14.62
CA TYR A 339 -13.69 2.52 14.50
C TYR A 339 -14.18 1.66 13.34
N ALA A 340 -13.27 1.00 12.62
CA ALA A 340 -13.65 0.08 11.56
C ALA A 340 -14.53 -1.06 12.10
N PHE A 341 -15.60 -1.39 11.37
CA PHE A 341 -16.43 -2.54 11.68
C PHE A 341 -15.76 -3.85 11.24
N ASP A 342 -15.83 -4.86 12.11
CA ASP A 342 -15.54 -6.23 11.71
C ASP A 342 -16.69 -6.79 10.85
N ARG A 343 -16.37 -7.51 9.78
CA ARG A 343 -17.37 -8.08 8.84
C ARG A 343 -18.38 -8.96 9.57
N ARG A 344 -17.94 -9.79 10.54
CA ARG A 344 -18.84 -10.64 11.34
C ARG A 344 -19.83 -9.82 12.16
N THR A 345 -19.45 -8.62 12.59
CA THR A 345 -20.33 -7.72 13.35
C THR A 345 -21.43 -7.15 12.47
N LEU A 346 -21.12 -6.78 11.24
CA LEU A 346 -22.11 -6.31 10.26
C LEU A 346 -23.04 -7.44 9.82
N ILE A 347 -22.52 -8.64 9.54
CA ILE A 347 -23.33 -9.81 9.21
C ILE A 347 -24.35 -10.11 10.32
N ARG A 348 -23.91 -10.13 11.59
CA ARG A 348 -24.83 -10.34 12.73
C ARG A 348 -25.87 -9.24 12.85
N SER A 349 -25.50 -8.00 12.55
CA SER A 349 -26.44 -6.87 12.59
C SER A 349 -27.46 -7.02 11.45
N ALA A 350 -27.02 -7.36 10.25
CA ALA A 350 -27.89 -7.59 9.10
C ALA A 350 -28.92 -8.70 9.34
N LEU A 351 -28.45 -9.86 9.82
CA LEU A 351 -29.33 -10.99 10.15
C LEU A 351 -30.35 -10.63 11.23
N LYS A 352 -29.95 -9.87 12.27
CA LYS A 352 -30.88 -9.42 13.31
C LYS A 352 -31.88 -8.38 12.78
N GLY A 353 -31.48 -7.58 11.78
CA GLY A 353 -32.36 -6.65 11.08
C GLY A 353 -33.37 -7.31 10.14
N GLY A 354 -33.31 -8.63 9.96
CA GLY A 354 -34.20 -9.38 9.06
C GLY A 354 -33.77 -9.36 7.59
N PHE A 355 -32.55 -8.90 7.28
CA PHE A 355 -32.02 -8.85 5.91
C PHE A 355 -31.41 -10.19 5.48
N ASN A 356 -31.44 -10.45 4.17
CA ASN A 356 -30.80 -11.63 3.60
C ASN A 356 -29.27 -11.42 3.52
N VAL A 357 -28.51 -12.46 3.85
CA VAL A 357 -27.04 -12.46 3.73
C VAL A 357 -26.60 -13.67 2.93
N TYR A 358 -26.14 -13.43 1.70
CA TYR A 358 -25.66 -14.46 0.78
C TYR A 358 -24.15 -14.59 0.87
N THR A 359 -23.64 -15.81 0.76
CA THR A 359 -22.20 -16.10 0.83
C THR A 359 -21.76 -16.88 -0.39
N HIS A 360 -20.82 -16.33 -1.16
CA HIS A 360 -20.18 -17.05 -2.26
C HIS A 360 -18.71 -17.30 -1.97
N VAL A 361 -18.31 -18.56 -2.13
CA VAL A 361 -16.90 -19.00 -2.10
C VAL A 361 -16.48 -19.21 -3.55
N ILE A 362 -15.65 -18.29 -4.07
CA ILE A 362 -15.11 -18.41 -5.43
C ILE A 362 -13.69 -18.99 -5.32
N GLY A 363 -13.57 -20.31 -5.44
CA GLY A 363 -12.28 -21.02 -5.42
C GLY A 363 -11.54 -20.91 -4.06
N SER A 364 -10.23 -20.67 -4.11
CA SER A 364 -9.32 -20.63 -2.93
C SER A 364 -9.36 -19.33 -2.12
N ASP A 365 -10.36 -18.47 -2.33
CA ASP A 365 -10.39 -17.11 -1.79
C ASP A 365 -11.30 -16.96 -0.56
N GLN A 366 -11.13 -15.88 0.21
CA GLN A 366 -11.99 -15.61 1.37
C GLN A 366 -13.46 -15.43 0.94
N PRO A 367 -14.43 -15.93 1.73
CA PRO A 367 -15.86 -15.85 1.39
C PRO A 367 -16.29 -14.39 1.21
N ARG A 368 -16.99 -14.12 0.10
CA ARG A 368 -17.63 -12.83 -0.18
C ARG A 368 -19.06 -12.87 0.34
N TYR A 369 -19.46 -11.81 1.02
CA TYR A 369 -20.79 -11.67 1.60
C TYR A 369 -21.53 -10.52 0.93
N VAL A 370 -22.79 -10.76 0.56
CA VAL A 370 -23.70 -9.74 0.04
C VAL A 370 -24.88 -9.64 1.00
N VAL A 371 -25.26 -8.41 1.36
CA VAL A 371 -26.46 -8.13 2.15
C VAL A 371 -27.53 -7.63 1.19
N ALA A 372 -28.74 -8.15 1.28
CA ALA A 372 -29.86 -7.82 0.41
C ALA A 372 -31.15 -7.62 1.22
N LEU A 373 -32.12 -6.92 0.64
CA LEU A 373 -33.45 -6.80 1.21
C LEU A 373 -34.12 -8.20 1.36
N PRO A 374 -35.09 -8.34 2.29
CA PRO A 374 -35.70 -9.64 2.60
C PRO A 374 -36.43 -10.30 1.41
N ASP A 375 -36.94 -9.47 0.50
CA ASP A 375 -37.65 -9.85 -0.72
C ASP A 375 -36.72 -10.15 -1.91
N VAL A 376 -35.43 -9.83 -1.82
CA VAL A 376 -34.45 -10.05 -2.89
C VAL A 376 -33.82 -11.45 -2.75
N SER A 377 -34.03 -12.29 -3.75
CA SER A 377 -33.49 -13.67 -3.79
C SER A 377 -32.00 -13.73 -4.19
N GLU A 378 -31.31 -14.83 -3.85
CA GLU A 378 -29.90 -15.03 -4.22
C GLU A 378 -29.66 -15.01 -5.74
N LYS A 379 -30.66 -15.44 -6.52
CA LYS A 379 -30.59 -15.51 -7.99
C LYS A 379 -30.96 -14.20 -8.67
N ASP A 380 -31.30 -13.16 -7.91
CA ASP A 380 -31.67 -11.87 -8.46
C ASP A 380 -30.50 -11.22 -9.23
N PRO A 381 -30.73 -10.59 -10.39
CA PRO A 381 -29.70 -9.82 -11.11
C PRO A 381 -28.96 -8.80 -10.24
N ALA A 382 -29.64 -8.18 -9.27
CA ALA A 382 -29.05 -7.23 -8.33
C ALA A 382 -28.05 -7.87 -7.36
N VAL A 383 -28.14 -9.19 -7.14
CA VAL A 383 -27.23 -9.96 -6.29
C VAL A 383 -26.16 -10.66 -7.13
N THR A 384 -26.57 -11.32 -8.21
CA THR A 384 -25.66 -12.05 -9.11
C THR A 384 -24.68 -11.13 -9.84
N GLY A 385 -25.10 -9.92 -10.22
CA GLY A 385 -24.23 -8.89 -10.80
C GLY A 385 -23.12 -8.40 -9.85
N LEU A 386 -23.34 -8.48 -8.53
CA LEU A 386 -22.35 -8.12 -7.51
C LEU A 386 -21.31 -9.23 -7.28
N PHE A 387 -21.60 -10.44 -7.72
CA PHE A 387 -20.66 -11.56 -7.77
C PHE A 387 -19.86 -11.63 -9.08
N SER A 388 -20.04 -10.65 -9.98
CA SER A 388 -19.34 -10.62 -11.27
C SER A 388 -17.83 -10.83 -11.06
N VAL A 389 -17.36 -11.91 -11.67
CA VAL A 389 -15.99 -12.38 -11.60
C VAL A 389 -15.13 -11.31 -12.23
N LYS A 390 -14.41 -10.52 -11.41
CA LYS A 390 -13.14 -9.96 -11.88
C LYS A 390 -12.31 -11.17 -12.27
N THR A 391 -12.21 -11.45 -13.58
CA THR A 391 -11.39 -12.53 -14.15
C THR A 391 -10.05 -12.50 -13.45
N LYS A 392 -9.72 -13.60 -12.77
CA LYS A 392 -8.48 -13.73 -12.00
C LYS A 392 -7.34 -13.62 -13.02
N ILE A 393 -6.76 -12.43 -13.10
CA ILE A 393 -5.53 -12.16 -13.85
C ILE A 393 -4.44 -13.05 -13.25
N SER A 394 -3.82 -13.90 -14.06
CA SER A 394 -2.67 -14.75 -13.71
C SER A 394 -1.47 -13.91 -13.25
N GLU A 395 -0.50 -14.51 -12.56
CA GLU A 395 0.72 -13.78 -12.16
C GLU A 395 1.49 -13.25 -13.38
N PHE A 396 1.49 -14.00 -14.48
CA PHE A 396 2.08 -13.55 -15.74
C PHE A 396 1.34 -12.34 -16.32
N GLU A 397 0.01 -12.42 -16.45
CA GLU A 397 -0.79 -11.28 -16.92
C GLU A 397 -0.66 -10.05 -16.01
N LYS A 398 -0.50 -10.23 -14.69
CA LYS A 398 -0.19 -9.13 -13.76
C LYS A 398 1.18 -8.52 -14.06
N SER A 399 2.17 -9.32 -14.44
CA SER A 399 3.49 -8.84 -14.85
C SER A 399 3.38 -7.99 -16.12
N VAL A 400 2.65 -8.47 -17.13
CA VAL A 400 2.37 -7.73 -18.36
C VAL A 400 1.66 -6.41 -18.06
N LEU A 401 0.60 -6.44 -17.25
CA LEU A 401 -0.14 -5.24 -16.83
C LEU A 401 0.77 -4.24 -16.12
N ARG A 402 1.60 -4.70 -15.17
CA ARG A 402 2.52 -3.83 -14.43
C ARG A 402 3.55 -3.17 -15.34
N PHE A 403 4.07 -3.91 -16.30
CA PHE A 403 5.15 -3.44 -17.16
C PHE A 403 4.65 -2.49 -18.25
N PHE A 404 3.61 -2.89 -18.99
CA PHE A 404 3.13 -2.16 -20.15
C PHE A 404 2.12 -1.05 -19.80
N VAL A 405 1.34 -1.22 -18.72
CA VAL A 405 0.28 -0.27 -18.36
C VAL A 405 0.64 0.51 -17.10
N LEU A 406 1.02 -0.15 -16.01
CA LEU A 406 1.23 0.51 -14.72
C LEU A 406 2.69 0.95 -14.47
N ASN A 407 3.44 1.23 -15.55
CA ASN A 407 4.79 1.75 -15.43
C ASN A 407 4.77 3.11 -14.68
N VAL A 408 5.61 3.22 -13.64
CA VAL A 408 5.64 4.38 -12.74
C VAL A 408 5.80 5.71 -13.48
N ARG A 409 6.74 5.80 -14.42
CA ARG A 409 7.00 7.06 -15.14
C ARG A 409 5.81 7.46 -15.99
N ALA A 410 5.20 6.50 -16.66
CA ALA A 410 4.06 6.77 -17.52
C ALA A 410 2.79 7.12 -16.71
N LEU A 411 2.61 6.55 -15.52
CA LEU A 411 1.55 6.97 -14.59
C LEU A 411 1.74 8.40 -14.06
N GLU A 412 3.00 8.82 -13.83
CA GLU A 412 3.30 10.19 -13.45
C GLU A 412 2.89 11.16 -14.58
N LEU A 413 3.22 10.83 -15.83
CA LEU A 413 2.84 11.59 -17.03
C LEU A 413 1.31 11.61 -17.28
N ASP A 414 0.61 10.48 -17.11
CA ASP A 414 -0.86 10.42 -17.22
C ASP A 414 -1.54 11.42 -16.28
N ASN A 415 -0.95 11.60 -15.09
CA ASN A 415 -1.43 12.53 -14.09
C ASN A 415 -0.97 13.97 -14.32
N GLY A 416 -0.30 14.25 -15.45
CA GLY A 416 0.12 15.58 -15.87
C GLY A 416 1.46 16.03 -15.32
N PHE A 417 2.28 15.13 -14.73
CA PHE A 417 3.63 15.49 -14.27
C PHE A 417 4.49 15.96 -15.45
N GLU A 418 5.18 17.09 -15.29
CA GLU A 418 6.10 17.62 -16.30
C GLU A 418 7.47 16.94 -16.11
N PRO A 419 7.98 16.13 -17.07
CA PRO A 419 9.22 15.38 -16.90
C PRO A 419 10.47 16.26 -17.00
N SER A 420 10.42 17.37 -17.75
CA SER A 420 11.56 18.27 -17.90
C SER A 420 11.79 19.07 -16.62
N ARG A 421 12.96 18.88 -16.01
CA ARG A 421 13.34 19.63 -14.80
C ARG A 421 13.39 21.13 -15.05
N PHE A 422 13.88 21.53 -16.23
CA PHE A 422 13.93 22.93 -16.65
C PHE A 422 12.52 23.53 -16.72
N ARG A 423 11.58 22.84 -17.39
CA ARG A 423 10.18 23.30 -17.48
C ARG A 423 9.53 23.39 -16.10
N ARG A 424 9.73 22.41 -15.22
CA ARG A 424 9.22 22.47 -13.82
C ARG A 424 9.73 23.70 -13.06
N LEU A 425 11.03 23.99 -13.14
CA LEU A 425 11.62 25.16 -12.48
C LEU A 425 11.06 26.47 -13.03
N ARG A 426 10.89 26.57 -14.34
CA ARG A 426 10.30 27.73 -15.01
C ARG A 426 8.85 27.94 -14.59
N MET A 427 8.03 26.88 -14.63
CA MET A 427 6.64 26.93 -14.18
C MET A 427 6.51 27.37 -12.71
N LEU A 428 7.37 26.85 -11.83
CA LEU A 428 7.36 27.22 -10.42
C LEU A 428 7.84 28.67 -10.21
N HIS A 429 8.85 29.12 -10.96
CA HIS A 429 9.29 30.52 -10.95
C HIS A 429 8.16 31.47 -11.37
N ASP A 430 7.52 31.19 -12.51
CA ASP A 430 6.46 32.05 -13.05
C ASP A 430 5.29 32.16 -12.07
N TYR A 431 4.91 31.05 -11.42
CA TYR A 431 3.93 31.04 -10.34
C TYR A 431 4.33 31.94 -9.17
N ILE A 432 5.56 31.81 -8.66
CA ILE A 432 6.03 32.57 -7.51
C ILE A 432 6.10 34.07 -7.84
N CYS A 433 6.63 34.45 -9.00
CA CYS A 433 6.70 35.85 -9.43
C CYS A 433 5.30 36.45 -9.64
N ASN A 434 4.37 35.69 -10.21
CA ASN A 434 2.98 36.14 -10.34
C ASN A 434 2.34 36.32 -8.95
N PHE A 435 2.55 35.37 -8.03
CA PHE A 435 2.07 35.48 -6.65
C PHE A 435 2.62 36.73 -5.93
N MET A 436 3.92 37.01 -6.09
CA MET A 436 4.58 38.21 -5.54
C MET A 436 3.97 39.49 -6.13
N ARG A 437 3.82 39.55 -7.46
CA ARG A 437 3.25 40.71 -8.17
C ARG A 437 1.80 40.97 -7.78
N GLU A 438 0.96 39.93 -7.75
CA GLU A 438 -0.45 40.03 -7.34
C GLU A 438 -0.60 40.43 -5.87
N SER A 439 0.33 40.00 -5.01
CA SER A 439 0.33 40.32 -3.58
C SER A 439 1.05 41.63 -3.23
N GLY A 440 1.69 42.29 -4.21
CA GLY A 440 2.51 43.48 -3.97
C GLY A 440 3.76 43.22 -3.10
N LEU A 441 4.24 41.98 -3.05
CA LEU A 441 5.37 41.56 -2.21
C LEU A 441 6.67 41.54 -3.01
N ARG A 442 7.76 42.01 -2.40
CA ARG A 442 9.13 41.85 -2.97
C ARG A 442 9.82 40.56 -2.54
N GLN A 443 9.30 39.93 -1.49
CA GLN A 443 9.79 38.68 -0.93
C GLN A 443 8.62 37.87 -0.38
N VAL A 444 8.71 36.55 -0.45
CA VAL A 444 7.67 35.65 0.08
C VAL A 444 8.31 34.53 0.90
N PRO A 445 7.73 34.14 2.05
CA PRO A 445 8.16 32.93 2.75
C PRO A 445 7.86 31.69 1.89
N PHE A 446 8.85 30.81 1.75
CA PHE A 446 8.67 29.52 1.08
C PHE A 446 8.08 28.50 2.05
N ASN A 447 6.75 28.58 2.23
CA ASN A 447 6.02 27.80 3.22
C ASN A 447 4.79 27.10 2.60
N MET A 448 4.01 26.42 3.43
CA MET A 448 2.82 25.70 2.97
C MET A 448 1.68 26.61 2.50
N ASP A 449 1.69 27.89 2.86
CA ASP A 449 0.68 28.85 2.37
C ASP A 449 0.96 29.16 0.90
N LEU A 450 2.22 29.41 0.54
CA LEU A 450 2.64 29.57 -0.85
C LEU A 450 2.33 28.32 -1.69
N ILE A 451 2.59 27.12 -1.16
CA ILE A 451 2.24 25.88 -1.88
C ILE A 451 0.72 25.66 -1.95
N GLY A 452 0.00 26.02 -0.89
CA GLY A 452 -1.45 25.88 -0.80
C GLY A 452 -2.19 26.72 -1.86
N CYS A 453 -1.65 27.88 -2.20
CA CYS A 453 -2.21 28.79 -3.20
C CYS A 453 -2.02 28.35 -4.66
N MET A 454 -1.19 27.34 -4.94
CA MET A 454 -1.02 26.82 -6.29
C MET A 454 -2.33 26.23 -6.81
N SER A 455 -2.58 26.32 -8.12
CA SER A 455 -3.62 25.51 -8.76
C SER A 455 -3.25 24.03 -8.70
N LEU A 456 -4.27 23.16 -8.70
CA LEU A 456 -4.04 21.72 -8.76
C LEU A 456 -3.37 21.29 -10.06
N SER A 457 -3.69 21.96 -11.17
CA SER A 457 -3.03 21.75 -12.46
C SER A 457 -1.50 21.97 -12.35
N LEU A 458 -1.07 23.09 -11.76
CA LEU A 458 0.35 23.36 -11.53
C LEU A 458 0.95 22.34 -10.55
N TYR A 459 0.24 22.03 -9.46
CA TYR A 459 0.72 21.05 -8.49
C TYR A 459 1.01 19.68 -9.11
N LEU A 460 0.09 19.17 -9.94
CA LEU A 460 0.24 17.89 -10.61
C LEU A 460 1.41 17.88 -11.59
N ARG A 461 1.66 19.02 -12.27
CA ARG A 461 2.86 19.21 -13.12
C ARG A 461 4.17 19.16 -12.33
N LEU A 462 4.16 19.57 -11.06
CA LEU A 462 5.37 19.62 -10.22
C LEU A 462 5.58 18.39 -9.35
N VAL A 463 4.53 17.63 -9.04
CA VAL A 463 4.56 16.54 -8.07
C VAL A 463 4.19 15.20 -8.73
N PRO A 464 5.10 14.21 -8.72
CA PRO A 464 4.84 12.93 -9.38
C PRO A 464 3.79 12.11 -8.59
N ILE A 465 2.70 11.73 -9.27
CA ILE A 465 1.64 10.86 -8.74
C ILE A 465 1.63 9.52 -9.48
N ARG A 466 1.64 8.42 -8.72
CA ARG A 466 1.86 7.05 -9.24
C ARG A 466 0.60 6.20 -9.26
N LYS A 467 -0.57 6.82 -9.23
CA LYS A 467 -1.86 6.14 -9.22
C LYS A 467 -2.53 6.31 -10.57
N ALA A 468 -3.02 5.22 -11.15
CA ALA A 468 -3.76 5.26 -12.40
C ALA A 468 -5.02 6.12 -12.26
N ASN A 469 -5.31 6.93 -13.28
CA ASN A 469 -6.49 7.78 -13.41
C ASN A 469 -6.71 8.79 -12.27
N PHE A 470 -5.69 9.09 -11.47
CA PHE A 470 -5.85 9.96 -10.31
C PHE A 470 -6.29 11.38 -10.68
N ARG A 471 -5.72 11.96 -11.75
CA ARG A 471 -6.12 13.28 -12.25
C ARG A 471 -7.61 13.35 -12.59
N ASP A 472 -8.13 12.30 -13.22
CA ASP A 472 -9.53 12.25 -13.67
C ASP A 472 -10.47 11.99 -12.50
N ASP A 473 -10.11 11.04 -11.62
CA ASP A 473 -10.83 10.77 -10.38
C ASP A 473 -10.94 12.04 -9.53
N LEU A 474 -9.86 12.83 -9.47
CA LEU A 474 -9.82 14.10 -8.77
C LEU A 474 -10.73 15.13 -9.44
N ALA A 475 -10.64 15.32 -10.76
CA ALA A 475 -11.49 16.26 -11.48
C ALA A 475 -12.98 15.93 -11.28
N ALA A 476 -13.37 14.66 -11.39
CA ALA A 476 -14.75 14.22 -11.16
C ALA A 476 -15.22 14.45 -9.72
N ILE A 477 -14.34 14.22 -8.72
CA ILE A 477 -14.66 14.49 -7.32
C ILE A 477 -14.82 15.99 -7.06
N LEU A 478 -13.97 16.81 -7.68
CA LEU A 478 -14.04 18.27 -7.54
C LEU A 478 -15.30 18.81 -8.19
N GLU A 479 -15.62 18.38 -9.41
CA GLU A 479 -16.85 18.76 -10.12
C GLU A 479 -18.09 18.55 -9.25
N HIS A 480 -18.17 17.41 -8.54
CA HIS A 480 -19.28 17.11 -7.66
C HIS A 480 -19.29 17.91 -6.34
N ASN A 481 -18.19 18.56 -5.97
CA ASN A 481 -18.05 19.30 -4.70
C ASN A 481 -17.71 20.79 -4.88
N MET A 482 -17.76 21.33 -6.12
CA MET A 482 -17.36 22.72 -6.41
C MET A 482 -18.11 23.74 -5.56
N ASP A 483 -19.43 23.60 -5.41
CA ASP A 483 -20.25 24.53 -4.64
C ASP A 483 -19.81 24.59 -3.16
N LYS A 484 -19.45 23.43 -2.58
CA LYS A 484 -18.97 23.33 -1.20
C LYS A 484 -17.59 23.95 -1.05
N ILE A 485 -16.73 23.75 -2.04
CA ILE A 485 -15.38 24.33 -2.07
C ILE A 485 -15.46 25.85 -2.18
N GLN A 486 -16.29 26.39 -3.07
CA GLN A 486 -16.50 27.83 -3.21
C GLN A 486 -17.08 28.45 -1.93
N ALA A 487 -18.05 27.80 -1.30
CA ALA A 487 -18.62 28.25 -0.03
C ALA A 487 -17.63 28.19 1.16
N ALA A 488 -16.68 27.26 1.14
CA ALA A 488 -15.60 27.20 2.14
C ALA A 488 -14.54 28.27 1.88
N ARG A 489 -14.22 28.52 0.61
CA ARG A 489 -13.26 29.55 0.19
C ARG A 489 -13.69 30.95 0.58
N GLY A 490 -14.95 31.33 0.33
CA GLY A 490 -15.47 32.64 0.76
C GLY A 490 -15.40 32.86 2.27
N ARG A 491 -15.55 31.79 3.07
CA ARG A 491 -15.40 31.85 4.53
C ARG A 491 -13.93 31.96 4.97
N LEU A 492 -13.02 31.27 4.28
CA LEU A 492 -11.58 31.37 4.54
C LEU A 492 -11.04 32.76 4.20
N GLU A 493 -11.48 33.35 3.10
CA GLU A 493 -11.11 34.71 2.70
C GLU A 493 -11.59 35.74 3.74
N ASN A 494 -12.80 35.57 4.29
CA ASN A 494 -13.29 36.37 5.43
C ASN A 494 -12.45 36.16 6.71
N ALA A 495 -12.07 34.92 7.02
CA ALA A 495 -11.25 34.61 8.21
C ALA A 495 -9.81 35.17 8.11
N ILE A 496 -9.26 35.26 6.90
CA ILE A 496 -7.96 35.88 6.64
C ILE A 496 -8.05 37.41 6.80
N SER A 497 -9.15 38.03 6.35
CA SER A 497 -9.39 39.47 6.50
C SER A 497 -9.47 39.93 7.96
N ILE A 498 -9.82 39.05 8.90
CA ILE A 498 -9.89 39.33 10.34
C ILE A 498 -8.61 38.94 11.12
N GLY A 499 -7.55 38.51 10.42
CA GLY A 499 -6.22 38.31 11.03
C GLY A 499 -6.06 37.04 11.88
N ALA A 500 -6.94 36.04 11.76
CA ALA A 500 -6.86 34.83 12.59
C ALA A 500 -5.56 34.03 12.36
N PRO A 501 -4.88 33.47 13.37
CA PRO A 501 -3.75 32.55 13.20
C PRO A 501 -4.11 31.24 12.49
N PHE A 502 -3.14 30.60 11.82
CA PHE A 502 -3.33 29.40 10.99
C PHE A 502 -4.03 28.24 11.70
N GLN A 503 -3.81 28.10 13.01
CA GLN A 503 -4.44 27.08 13.85
C GLN A 503 -5.94 27.33 14.07
N GLU A 504 -6.34 28.58 14.30
CA GLU A 504 -7.74 28.99 14.38
C GLU A 504 -8.45 28.91 13.02
N ARG A 505 -7.76 29.27 11.92
CA ARG A 505 -8.29 29.08 10.55
C ARG A 505 -8.61 27.60 10.29
N ARG A 506 -7.75 26.69 10.76
CA ARG A 506 -7.92 25.23 10.62
C ARG A 506 -9.06 24.68 11.49
N GLU A 507 -9.27 25.24 12.69
CA GLU A 507 -10.36 24.85 13.61
C GLU A 507 -11.73 25.42 13.18
N MET A 508 -11.78 26.64 12.63
CA MET A 508 -12.97 27.22 12.02
C MET A 508 -13.41 26.47 10.75
N LEU A 509 -12.45 25.98 9.94
CA LEU A 509 -12.76 25.14 8.77
C LEU A 509 -13.29 23.75 9.15
N SER A 510 -12.88 23.21 10.32
CA SER A 510 -13.35 21.91 10.80
C SER A 510 -14.73 21.92 11.44
N SER A 511 -15.25 23.09 11.83
CA SER A 511 -16.51 23.24 12.55
C SER A 511 -17.71 23.63 11.67
N SER A 512 -17.52 23.84 10.36
CA SER A 512 -18.50 24.59 9.55
C SER A 512 -18.99 23.95 8.24
N LEU A 513 -18.74 22.66 8.02
CA LEU A 513 -19.47 21.89 7.00
C LEU A 513 -20.85 21.38 7.48
N GLU A 514 -21.29 21.79 8.68
CA GLU A 514 -22.55 21.37 9.32
C GLU A 514 -23.68 22.42 9.31
N GLY A 515 -23.49 23.61 8.72
CA GLY A 515 -24.52 24.66 8.71
C GLY A 515 -25.33 24.72 7.42
N HIS A 516 -26.63 24.39 7.47
CA HIS A 516 -27.60 24.76 6.44
C HIS A 516 -27.91 26.27 6.51
N CYS A 517 -28.01 26.89 5.33
CA CYS A 517 -28.55 28.22 5.12
C CYS A 517 -29.98 28.30 5.67
N THR A 518 -30.21 29.18 6.65
CA THR A 518 -31.54 29.73 6.93
C THR A 518 -31.53 31.20 6.54
N SER A 519 -32.38 31.54 5.58
CA SER A 519 -32.70 32.89 5.15
C SER A 519 -33.33 33.71 6.27
N SER A 520 -32.77 34.87 6.60
CA SER A 520 -33.49 36.14 6.83
C SER A 520 -32.54 37.22 7.35
N ASP A 521 -32.50 38.34 6.62
CA ASP A 521 -32.25 39.72 7.05
C ASP A 521 -31.12 40.06 8.03
N ALA A 522 -30.09 40.72 7.52
CA ALA A 522 -29.58 41.97 8.10
C ALA A 522 -28.70 42.72 7.09
N SER A 523 -29.31 43.71 6.44
CA SER A 523 -28.63 44.84 5.80
C SER A 523 -27.91 45.69 6.84
N ALA A 524 -26.58 45.90 6.71
CA ALA A 524 -25.87 47.15 7.01
C ALA A 524 -24.34 46.98 6.94
N GLY A 525 -23.67 47.89 6.24
CA GLY A 525 -22.26 48.23 6.50
C GLY A 525 -21.20 47.54 5.65
N LEU A 526 -21.16 47.83 4.34
CA LEU A 526 -19.96 47.68 3.52
C LEU A 526 -19.09 48.92 3.71
N ASP A 527 -17.84 48.76 4.17
CA ASP A 527 -16.72 49.55 3.64
C ASP A 527 -15.34 48.87 3.84
N SER A 528 -14.64 48.81 2.69
CA SER A 528 -13.21 48.54 2.44
C SER A 528 -12.53 47.29 3.02
N ILE A 529 -12.23 46.30 2.16
CA ILE A 529 -10.92 46.06 1.51
C ILE A 529 -11.18 44.98 0.43
N ARG A 530 -10.93 45.31 -0.85
CA ARG A 530 -11.13 44.40 -1.99
C ARG A 530 -9.84 43.64 -2.29
N CYS A 531 -9.88 42.30 -2.23
CA CYS A 531 -9.07 41.46 -3.12
C CYS A 531 -9.89 41.22 -4.41
N PRO A 532 -9.30 41.32 -5.61
CA PRO A 532 -10.06 41.20 -6.84
C PRO A 532 -10.46 39.74 -7.09
N ALA A 533 -11.73 39.53 -7.43
CA ALA A 533 -12.19 38.30 -8.08
C ALA A 533 -11.60 38.21 -9.50
N PRO A 534 -11.42 37.00 -10.06
CA PRO A 534 -10.98 36.87 -11.44
C PRO A 534 -12.15 37.21 -12.36
N ASP A 535 -12.16 38.45 -12.86
CA ASP A 535 -13.02 38.81 -13.99
C ASP A 535 -12.49 38.11 -15.24
N ALA A 536 -13.36 37.30 -15.83
CA ALA A 536 -13.20 36.72 -17.15
C ALA A 536 -13.20 37.84 -18.20
N ARG A 537 -12.04 38.47 -18.45
CA ARG A 537 -11.78 39.23 -19.69
C ARG A 537 -10.37 38.97 -20.19
N MET A 538 -10.35 38.48 -21.42
CA MET A 538 -9.20 38.25 -22.28
C MET A 538 -8.08 39.29 -22.12
N CYS A 539 -6.85 38.81 -21.89
CA CYS A 539 -5.66 39.41 -22.46
C CYS A 539 -5.05 38.40 -23.42
N SER A 540 -5.12 38.74 -24.71
CA SER A 540 -4.48 38.08 -25.83
C SER A 540 -3.01 37.81 -25.57
N VAL A 541 -2.64 36.53 -25.62
CA VAL A 541 -1.25 36.09 -25.73
C VAL A 541 -0.77 36.45 -27.13
N GLY A 542 0.27 37.29 -27.20
CA GLY A 542 1.04 37.49 -28.42
C GLY A 542 1.70 36.17 -28.80
N SER A 543 1.46 35.77 -30.04
CA SER A 543 2.00 34.64 -30.78
C SER A 543 3.44 34.26 -30.41
N LEU A 544 3.61 33.07 -29.84
CA LEU A 544 4.77 32.21 -30.06
C LEU A 544 4.22 30.83 -30.38
N GLU A 545 4.57 30.34 -31.56
CA GLU A 545 4.03 29.17 -32.23
C GLU A 545 4.13 27.92 -31.34
N GLU A 546 2.98 27.42 -30.89
CA GLU A 546 2.86 26.09 -30.32
C GLU A 546 2.87 25.07 -31.46
N GLU A 547 3.93 24.26 -31.52
CA GLU A 547 3.93 23.00 -32.24
C GLU A 547 2.91 22.06 -31.56
N ALA A 548 1.72 22.04 -32.16
CA ALA A 548 0.64 21.15 -31.83
C ALA A 548 1.04 19.68 -32.07
N HIS A 549 1.23 18.92 -31.00
CA HIS A 549 1.05 17.47 -31.02
C HIS A 549 -0.09 17.09 -30.07
N THR A 550 -1.18 16.70 -30.73
CA THR A 550 -2.51 16.38 -30.23
C THR A 550 -2.54 15.24 -29.23
N CYS A 551 -3.26 15.44 -28.11
CA CYS A 551 -4.05 14.38 -27.49
C CYS A 551 -5.42 14.96 -27.14
N SER A 552 -6.38 14.80 -28.06
CA SER A 552 -7.74 15.28 -27.90
C SER A 552 -8.52 14.32 -27.02
N PHE A 553 -8.70 14.69 -25.74
CA PHE A 553 -9.85 14.41 -24.88
C PHE A 553 -9.49 15.00 -23.50
N LYS A 554 -10.32 15.92 -22.97
CA LYS A 554 -10.32 16.56 -21.61
C LYS A 554 -10.07 18.09 -21.55
N ASP A 555 -10.96 18.90 -22.11
CA ASP A 555 -10.98 20.34 -21.81
C ASP A 555 -11.70 20.69 -20.49
N VAL A 556 -12.65 19.87 -20.04
CA VAL A 556 -13.39 20.14 -18.79
C VAL A 556 -12.54 19.88 -17.54
N ALA A 557 -11.77 18.78 -17.53
CA ALA A 557 -10.90 18.46 -16.39
C ALA A 557 -9.75 19.46 -16.22
N SER A 558 -9.23 20.05 -17.31
CA SER A 558 -8.18 21.07 -17.20
C SER A 558 -8.70 22.35 -16.56
N GLY A 559 -9.88 22.84 -16.98
CA GLY A 559 -10.48 24.06 -16.42
C GLY A 559 -10.81 23.97 -14.92
N ILE A 560 -11.31 22.81 -14.46
CA ILE A 560 -11.60 22.59 -13.03
C ILE A 560 -10.29 22.55 -12.22
N LEU A 561 -9.27 21.84 -12.69
CA LEU A 561 -7.99 21.73 -11.97
C LEU A 561 -7.19 23.04 -11.96
N GLU A 562 -7.41 23.93 -12.93
CA GLU A 562 -6.80 25.26 -12.97
C GLU A 562 -7.48 26.24 -12.00
N SER A 563 -8.79 26.11 -11.79
CA SER A 563 -9.58 27.02 -10.94
C SER A 563 -9.55 26.68 -9.44
N VAL A 564 -9.15 25.46 -9.08
CA VAL A 564 -9.10 24.97 -7.70
C VAL A 564 -7.67 24.98 -7.15
N ARG A 565 -7.51 25.46 -5.91
CA ARG A 565 -6.21 25.53 -5.22
C ARG A 565 -5.89 24.22 -4.48
N VAL A 566 -4.61 23.96 -4.23
CA VAL A 566 -4.17 22.78 -3.46
C VAL A 566 -4.76 22.78 -2.04
N SER A 567 -4.85 23.95 -1.40
CA SER A 567 -5.48 24.09 -0.08
C SER A 567 -6.93 23.62 -0.07
N ASP A 568 -7.65 23.78 -1.18
CA ASP A 568 -9.08 23.45 -1.28
C ASP A 568 -9.30 21.93 -1.22
N CYS A 569 -8.38 21.14 -1.78
CA CYS A 569 -8.41 19.68 -1.68
C CYS A 569 -8.20 19.16 -0.25
N MET A 570 -7.53 19.94 0.60
CA MET A 570 -7.32 19.57 2.01
C MET A 570 -8.62 19.68 2.82
N LEU A 571 -9.65 20.35 2.28
CA LEU A 571 -10.97 20.51 2.88
C LEU A 571 -11.89 19.30 2.64
N LEU A 572 -11.53 18.41 1.72
CA LEU A 572 -12.31 17.21 1.40
C LEU A 572 -12.13 16.13 2.47
N HIS A 573 -12.95 16.15 3.53
CA HIS A 573 -12.87 15.17 4.61
C HIS A 573 -13.26 13.76 4.16
N GLY A 574 -12.40 12.77 4.46
CA GLY A 574 -12.76 11.34 4.38
C GLY A 574 -12.68 10.67 3.01
N SER A 575 -12.12 11.34 1.99
CA SER A 575 -11.87 10.74 0.68
C SER A 575 -10.50 10.04 0.60
N GLU A 576 -10.40 8.96 -0.19
CA GLU A 576 -9.10 8.31 -0.48
C GLU A 576 -8.10 9.30 -1.13
N ILE A 577 -8.60 10.36 -1.79
CA ILE A 577 -7.82 11.45 -2.36
C ILE A 577 -7.07 12.26 -1.29
N ARG A 578 -7.74 12.66 -0.21
CA ARG A 578 -7.08 13.43 0.86
C ARG A 578 -5.92 12.66 1.47
N ASP A 579 -6.09 11.37 1.66
CA ASP A 579 -5.05 10.51 2.24
C ASP A 579 -3.87 10.29 1.28
N GLU A 580 -4.03 10.51 -0.03
CA GLU A 580 -2.94 10.51 -1.02
C GLU A 580 -2.22 11.87 -1.13
N PHE A 581 -2.95 12.98 -1.00
CA PHE A 581 -2.38 14.34 -0.98
C PHE A 581 -1.66 14.65 0.33
N LEU A 582 -2.22 14.29 1.49
CA LEU A 582 -1.70 14.67 2.81
C LEU A 582 -0.24 14.22 3.06
N PRO A 583 0.22 13.03 2.63
CA PRO A 583 1.62 12.64 2.73
C PRO A 583 2.55 13.45 1.82
N LYS A 584 2.03 13.98 0.70
CA LYS A 584 2.76 14.74 -0.32
C LYS A 584 2.75 16.25 -0.02
N PHE A 585 1.72 16.75 0.66
CA PHE A 585 1.55 18.13 1.10
C PHE A 585 2.40 18.43 2.35
N LYS A 586 3.72 18.42 2.18
CA LYS A 586 4.71 18.74 3.22
C LYS A 586 5.81 19.60 2.63
N ILE A 587 6.20 20.67 3.31
CA ILE A 587 7.20 21.62 2.81
C ILE A 587 8.55 20.95 2.52
N SER A 588 8.90 19.92 3.29
CA SER A 588 10.09 19.10 3.09
C SER A 588 10.21 18.48 1.69
N ARG A 589 9.08 18.25 1.00
CA ARG A 589 9.08 17.72 -0.37
C ARG A 589 9.52 18.75 -1.40
N TYR A 590 9.38 20.03 -1.10
CA TYR A 590 9.70 21.13 -2.02
C TYR A 590 11.06 21.77 -1.73
N ARG A 591 11.69 21.45 -0.60
CA ARG A 591 13.02 21.99 -0.22
C ARG A 591 14.12 21.77 -1.26
N HIS A 592 14.03 20.72 -2.07
CA HIS A 592 14.99 20.53 -3.16
C HIS A 592 14.94 21.65 -4.20
N TYR A 593 13.77 22.26 -4.42
CA TYR A 593 13.63 23.45 -5.29
C TYR A 593 14.33 24.68 -4.71
N LEU A 594 14.33 24.87 -3.38
CA LEU A 594 15.11 25.97 -2.76
C LEU A 594 16.60 25.85 -3.05
N SER A 595 17.16 24.63 -2.94
CA SER A 595 18.56 24.40 -3.29
C SER A 595 18.83 24.67 -4.77
N ASP A 596 17.88 24.33 -5.65
CA ASP A 596 18.00 24.61 -7.09
C ASP A 596 17.92 26.10 -7.37
N PHE A 597 17.03 26.82 -6.70
CA PHE A 597 16.91 28.28 -6.84
C PHE A 597 18.19 29.01 -6.48
N GLU A 598 18.81 28.64 -5.35
CA GLU A 598 20.05 29.23 -4.90
C GLU A 598 21.23 28.89 -5.83
N LYS A 599 21.39 27.60 -6.18
CA LYS A 599 22.51 27.13 -7.03
C LYS A 599 22.43 27.67 -8.46
N LEU A 600 21.24 27.69 -9.03
CA LEU A 600 21.02 28.13 -10.40
C LEU A 600 20.81 29.65 -10.50
N GLN A 601 20.74 30.35 -9.36
CA GLN A 601 20.47 31.79 -9.25
C GLN A 601 19.11 32.18 -9.87
N ILE A 602 18.08 31.36 -9.61
CA ILE A 602 16.69 31.63 -10.03
C ILE A 602 15.99 32.55 -9.04
N PHE A 603 16.27 32.40 -7.74
CA PHE A 603 15.79 33.31 -6.69
C PHE A 603 16.90 33.59 -5.69
N LYS A 604 16.82 34.73 -5.01
CA LYS A 604 17.63 34.99 -3.82
C LYS A 604 16.98 34.32 -2.63
N VAL A 605 17.61 33.29 -2.07
CA VAL A 605 17.14 32.61 -0.87
C VAL A 605 17.73 33.30 0.38
N MET A 606 16.88 33.61 1.34
CA MET A 606 17.22 34.28 2.60
C MET A 606 16.74 33.44 3.78
N TYR A 607 17.54 33.41 4.85
CA TYR A 607 17.25 32.63 6.05
C TYR A 607 17.17 33.58 7.23
N GLU A 608 15.96 33.92 7.67
CA GLU A 608 15.72 34.82 8.79
C GLU A 608 14.82 34.12 9.83
N ASP A 609 15.24 34.09 11.09
CA ASP A 609 14.46 33.52 12.22
C ASP A 609 13.90 32.11 12.00
N GLY A 610 14.63 31.27 11.24
CA GLY A 610 14.20 29.90 10.91
C GLY A 610 13.14 29.82 9.80
N VAL A 611 12.84 30.94 9.14
CA VAL A 611 11.96 31.04 7.96
C VAL A 611 12.81 31.20 6.71
N GLU A 612 12.60 30.28 5.75
CA GLU A 612 13.21 30.31 4.42
C GLU A 612 12.36 31.25 3.54
N SER A 613 12.92 32.38 3.14
CA SER A 613 12.25 33.39 2.29
C SER A 613 12.93 33.47 0.93
N ILE A 614 12.17 33.77 -0.12
CA ILE A 614 12.69 33.96 -1.48
C ILE A 614 12.34 35.35 -1.99
N ALA A 615 13.28 35.98 -2.69
CA ALA A 615 13.11 37.26 -3.35
C ALA A 615 13.46 37.14 -4.84
N GLU A 616 12.74 37.90 -5.66
CA GLU A 616 12.88 37.94 -7.11
C GLU A 616 14.30 38.36 -7.53
N MET A 617 14.79 37.78 -8.62
CA MET A 617 16.08 38.07 -9.26
C MET A 617 15.89 38.07 -10.78
N ASP A 618 16.76 38.78 -11.49
CA ASP A 618 16.85 38.63 -12.95
C ASP A 618 17.47 37.27 -13.28
N VAL A 619 16.68 36.39 -13.92
CA VAL A 619 17.07 35.01 -14.23
C VAL A 619 17.57 34.90 -15.67
N ASP A 620 18.79 34.41 -15.85
CA ASP A 620 19.31 33.99 -17.16
C ASP A 620 18.87 32.54 -17.46
N TRP A 621 17.73 32.40 -18.13
CA TRP A 621 17.17 31.09 -18.48
C TRP A 621 18.05 30.27 -19.43
N ALA A 622 18.89 30.91 -20.25
CA ALA A 622 19.82 30.17 -21.12
C ALA A 622 20.88 29.47 -20.28
N ARG A 623 21.47 30.18 -19.31
CA ARG A 623 22.42 29.59 -18.37
C ARG A 623 21.80 28.47 -17.52
N VAL A 624 20.54 28.65 -17.10
CA VAL A 624 19.81 27.61 -16.34
C VAL A 624 19.59 26.36 -17.19
N GLN A 625 19.22 26.53 -18.46
CA GLN A 625 19.02 25.43 -19.40
C GLN A 625 20.34 24.68 -19.67
N ASP A 626 21.44 25.40 -19.89
CA ASP A 626 22.76 24.82 -20.09
C ASP A 626 23.25 24.05 -18.84
N ALA A 627 23.00 24.59 -17.65
CA ALA A 627 23.38 23.95 -16.39
C ALA A 627 22.59 22.66 -16.09
N ILE A 628 21.34 22.56 -16.55
CA ILE A 628 20.49 21.37 -16.37
C ILE A 628 20.76 20.33 -17.47
N GLY A 629 21.19 20.76 -18.65
CA GLY A 629 21.41 19.93 -19.82
C GLY A 629 20.14 19.66 -20.62
N HIS A 630 20.31 19.32 -21.90
CA HIS A 630 19.22 18.94 -22.79
C HIS A 630 18.76 17.51 -22.48
N HIS A 631 17.75 17.37 -21.64
CA HIS A 631 17.01 16.13 -21.45
C HIS A 631 15.54 16.35 -21.82
N ASP A 632 15.29 16.68 -23.08
CA ASP A 632 13.97 16.49 -23.68
C ASP A 632 13.95 15.09 -24.28
N ALA A 633 13.56 14.12 -23.45
CA ALA A 633 13.22 12.78 -23.92
C ALA A 633 11.85 12.42 -23.35
N ASP A 634 10.85 13.10 -23.90
CA ASP A 634 9.44 12.67 -23.84
C ASP A 634 9.06 11.84 -25.08
N ASP A 635 10.05 11.40 -25.84
CA ASP A 635 9.85 10.84 -27.18
C ASP A 635 9.19 9.45 -27.22
N ASP A 636 9.02 8.78 -26.07
CA ASP A 636 8.50 7.41 -25.96
C ASP A 636 7.23 7.28 -25.09
N TYR A 637 6.57 8.39 -24.76
CA TYR A 637 5.34 8.35 -23.97
C TYR A 637 4.16 7.80 -24.78
N ILE A 638 3.35 6.95 -24.15
CA ILE A 638 2.14 6.36 -24.72
C ILE A 638 1.02 6.57 -23.70
N PRO A 639 -0.12 7.20 -24.07
CA PRO A 639 -1.24 7.45 -23.16
C PRO A 639 -1.80 6.18 -22.49
N TYR A 640 -2.37 6.32 -21.30
CA TYR A 640 -3.00 5.21 -20.57
C TYR A 640 -3.98 4.40 -21.41
N GLU A 641 -4.88 5.05 -22.14
CA GLU A 641 -5.93 4.37 -22.94
C GLU A 641 -5.34 3.45 -24.01
N GLN A 642 -4.29 3.90 -24.70
CA GLN A 642 -3.60 3.09 -25.69
C GLN A 642 -2.85 1.92 -25.03
N ARG A 643 -2.27 2.13 -23.84
CA ARG A 643 -1.62 1.06 -23.08
C ARG A 643 -2.60 0.02 -22.56
N ASP A 644 -3.75 0.45 -22.05
CA ASP A 644 -4.79 -0.46 -21.60
C ASP A 644 -5.37 -1.26 -22.78
N SER A 645 -5.66 -0.59 -23.90
CA SER A 645 -6.10 -1.26 -25.15
C SER A 645 -5.09 -2.30 -25.63
N PHE A 646 -3.79 -1.96 -25.62
CA PHE A 646 -2.72 -2.90 -25.91
C PHE A 646 -2.76 -4.10 -24.96
N PHE A 647 -2.84 -3.87 -23.65
CA PHE A 647 -2.91 -4.93 -22.65
C PHE A 647 -4.13 -5.85 -22.86
N GLN A 648 -5.32 -5.30 -23.10
CA GLN A 648 -6.52 -6.11 -23.36
C GLN A 648 -6.35 -7.04 -24.56
N SER A 649 -5.56 -6.61 -25.55
CA SER A 649 -5.31 -7.37 -26.77
C SER A 649 -4.28 -8.48 -26.59
N VAL A 650 -3.31 -8.31 -25.70
CA VAL A 650 -2.19 -9.26 -25.50
C VAL A 650 -2.28 -10.10 -24.23
N ARG A 651 -3.18 -9.78 -23.30
CA ARG A 651 -3.29 -10.48 -21.99
C ARG A 651 -3.55 -11.98 -22.13
N HIS A 652 -4.15 -12.41 -23.23
CA HIS A 652 -4.50 -13.82 -23.44
C HIS A 652 -3.36 -14.67 -24.01
N PHE A 653 -2.22 -14.07 -24.34
CA PHE A 653 -1.06 -14.78 -24.88
C PHE A 653 -0.36 -15.60 -23.79
N GLY A 654 0.06 -16.82 -24.12
CA GLY A 654 0.78 -17.70 -23.19
C GLY A 654 2.19 -17.20 -22.91
N GLU A 655 2.71 -17.44 -21.69
CA GLU A 655 4.03 -16.94 -21.27
C GLU A 655 5.17 -17.39 -22.21
N GLU A 656 5.21 -18.66 -22.59
CA GLU A 656 6.26 -19.24 -23.45
C GLU A 656 6.24 -18.68 -24.89
N SER A 657 5.08 -18.29 -25.39
CA SER A 657 4.90 -17.75 -26.75
C SER A 657 4.72 -16.24 -26.77
N PHE A 658 4.71 -15.58 -25.59
CA PHE A 658 4.30 -14.20 -25.43
C PHE A 658 5.12 -13.26 -26.30
N TYR A 659 6.45 -13.38 -26.29
CA TYR A 659 7.31 -12.49 -27.08
C TYR A 659 6.94 -12.52 -28.56
N ASN A 660 6.70 -13.72 -29.11
CA ASN A 660 6.42 -13.89 -30.53
C ASN A 660 5.01 -13.43 -30.92
N GLU A 661 4.01 -13.79 -30.13
CA GLU A 661 2.63 -13.38 -30.36
C GLU A 661 2.49 -11.85 -30.21
N CYS A 662 3.11 -11.29 -29.17
CA CYS A 662 3.13 -9.87 -28.90
C CYS A 662 3.90 -9.10 -29.98
N PHE A 663 5.06 -9.59 -30.41
CA PHE A 663 5.82 -8.98 -31.50
C PHE A 663 5.02 -8.94 -32.82
N ARG A 664 4.36 -10.05 -33.18
CA ARG A 664 3.50 -10.10 -34.37
C ARG A 664 2.32 -9.16 -34.25
N TYR A 665 1.69 -9.11 -33.08
CA TYR A 665 0.60 -8.18 -32.80
C TYR A 665 1.07 -6.74 -33.00
N ILE A 666 2.21 -6.36 -32.40
CA ILE A 666 2.79 -5.02 -32.52
C ILE A 666 3.08 -4.69 -33.99
N ALA A 667 3.73 -5.60 -34.72
CA ALA A 667 4.14 -5.35 -36.10
C ALA A 667 2.98 -5.28 -37.10
N ASN A 668 1.85 -5.92 -36.78
CA ASN A 668 0.63 -5.84 -37.61
C ASN A 668 -0.27 -4.66 -37.24
N THR A 669 -0.19 -4.16 -36.00
CA THR A 669 -1.11 -3.14 -35.47
C THR A 669 -0.55 -1.72 -35.56
N TYR A 670 0.76 -1.55 -35.38
CA TYR A 670 1.41 -0.24 -35.31
C TYR A 670 2.39 -0.04 -36.47
N SER A 671 2.59 1.22 -36.87
CA SER A 671 3.54 1.62 -37.93
C SER A 671 4.35 2.86 -37.53
N GLY A 672 5.42 3.16 -38.27
CA GLY A 672 6.25 4.35 -38.04
C GLY A 672 6.89 4.39 -36.66
N ARG A 673 6.74 5.52 -35.96
CA ARG A 673 7.35 5.78 -34.64
C ARG A 673 6.78 4.91 -33.53
N GLU A 674 5.46 4.70 -33.50
CA GLU A 674 4.79 3.88 -32.48
C GLU A 674 5.24 2.42 -32.51
N LEU A 675 5.50 1.89 -33.71
CA LEU A 675 6.08 0.56 -33.90
C LEU A 675 7.43 0.43 -33.19
N GLY A 676 8.27 1.46 -33.27
CA GLY A 676 9.56 1.51 -32.57
C GLY A 676 9.38 1.46 -31.05
N ILE A 677 8.55 2.37 -30.51
CA ILE A 677 8.31 2.48 -29.06
C ILE A 677 7.78 1.16 -28.48
N TRP A 678 6.80 0.53 -29.13
CA TRP A 678 6.24 -0.74 -28.65
C TRP A 678 7.24 -1.90 -28.73
N LYS A 679 8.09 -1.95 -29.77
CA LYS A 679 9.16 -2.94 -29.89
C LYS A 679 10.20 -2.77 -28.79
N ASP A 680 10.65 -1.54 -28.55
CA ASP A 680 11.63 -1.24 -27.50
C ASP A 680 11.09 -1.61 -26.11
N ARG A 681 9.80 -1.38 -25.87
CA ARG A 681 9.12 -1.83 -24.65
C ARG A 681 9.03 -3.35 -24.55
N LEU A 682 8.73 -4.06 -25.64
CA LEU A 682 8.71 -5.53 -25.64
C LEU A 682 10.11 -6.11 -25.38
N ASP A 683 11.16 -5.54 -25.98
CA ASP A 683 12.54 -5.95 -25.73
C ASP A 683 13.00 -5.66 -24.31
N ALA A 684 12.57 -4.53 -23.73
CA ALA A 684 12.80 -4.24 -22.32
C ALA A 684 12.06 -5.24 -21.41
N PHE A 685 10.84 -5.64 -21.79
CA PHE A 685 10.09 -6.66 -21.05
C PHE A 685 10.76 -8.03 -21.13
N ARG A 686 11.30 -8.42 -22.30
CA ARG A 686 12.12 -9.63 -22.46
C ARG A 686 13.33 -9.64 -21.53
N LYS A 687 14.04 -8.52 -21.41
CA LYS A 687 15.18 -8.39 -20.49
C LYS A 687 14.75 -8.52 -19.02
N HIS A 688 13.57 -8.01 -18.68
CA HIS A 688 13.04 -8.08 -17.31
C HIS A 688 12.45 -9.46 -16.97
N THR A 689 11.92 -10.16 -17.98
CA THR A 689 11.21 -11.44 -17.84
C THR A 689 11.78 -12.46 -18.84
N PRO A 690 12.97 -13.04 -18.61
CA PRO A 690 13.61 -13.96 -19.57
C PRO A 690 12.80 -15.22 -19.88
N SER A 691 11.83 -15.59 -19.03
CA SER A 691 10.96 -16.76 -19.25
C SER A 691 10.08 -16.66 -20.50
N ILE A 692 9.82 -15.45 -21.01
CA ILE A 692 9.02 -15.25 -22.23
C ILE A 692 9.78 -15.59 -23.52
N CYS A 693 11.09 -15.74 -23.42
CA CYS A 693 11.99 -16.07 -24.52
C CYS A 693 13.28 -16.68 -23.92
N PRO A 694 13.25 -17.94 -23.49
CA PRO A 694 14.41 -18.57 -22.88
C PRO A 694 15.57 -18.57 -23.88
N GLU A 695 16.60 -17.78 -23.59
CA GLU A 695 17.88 -17.84 -24.32
C GLU A 695 18.54 -19.17 -23.96
N VAL A 696 18.27 -20.21 -24.76
CA VAL A 696 19.12 -21.40 -24.74
C VAL A 696 20.44 -20.98 -25.37
N PRO A 697 21.58 -21.01 -24.65
CA PRO A 697 22.87 -20.74 -25.27
C PRO A 697 23.16 -21.84 -26.28
N ARG A 698 22.85 -21.57 -27.55
CA ARG A 698 23.16 -22.44 -28.67
C ARG A 698 24.47 -21.97 -29.28
N THR A 699 25.32 -22.91 -29.67
CA THR A 699 26.49 -22.56 -30.47
C THR A 699 26.03 -22.04 -31.84
N ASP A 700 26.80 -21.16 -32.47
CA ASP A 700 26.51 -20.66 -33.82
C ASP A 700 26.31 -21.80 -34.83
N SER A 701 27.01 -22.92 -34.65
CA SER A 701 26.85 -24.14 -35.46
C SER A 701 25.50 -24.83 -35.25
N ASP A 702 25.02 -24.95 -34.01
CA ASP A 702 23.72 -25.56 -33.72
C ASP A 702 22.59 -24.68 -34.25
N LEU A 703 22.72 -23.37 -34.06
CA LEU A 703 21.73 -22.41 -34.52
C LEU A 703 21.65 -22.37 -36.06
N ARG A 704 22.80 -22.41 -36.77
CA ARG A 704 22.81 -22.50 -38.25
C ARG A 704 22.14 -23.78 -38.75
N ARG A 705 22.29 -24.89 -38.02
CA ARG A 705 21.66 -26.17 -38.37
C ARG A 705 20.14 -26.09 -38.20
N ASP A 706 19.68 -25.54 -37.09
CA ASP A 706 18.25 -25.42 -36.77
C ASP A 706 17.55 -24.42 -37.70
N LEU A 707 18.19 -23.31 -38.03
CA LEU A 707 17.67 -22.25 -38.91
C LEU A 707 17.90 -22.51 -40.40
N ARG A 708 18.54 -23.62 -40.77
CA ARG A 708 18.97 -23.89 -42.15
C ARG A 708 17.83 -23.79 -43.16
N GLY A 709 16.65 -24.32 -42.84
CA GLY A 709 15.48 -24.25 -43.71
C GLY A 709 15.01 -22.81 -43.95
N LEU A 710 14.95 -22.00 -42.90
CA LEU A 710 14.57 -20.59 -42.97
C LEU A 710 15.60 -19.76 -43.73
N ILE A 711 16.89 -20.00 -43.48
CA ILE A 711 17.99 -19.35 -44.20
C ILE A 711 17.91 -19.64 -45.71
N ILE A 712 17.63 -20.90 -46.09
CA ILE A 712 17.47 -21.29 -47.50
C ILE A 712 16.24 -20.58 -48.10
N ASP A 713 15.13 -20.49 -47.38
CA ASP A 713 13.92 -19.82 -47.89
C ASP A 713 14.15 -18.32 -48.11
N ILE A 714 14.79 -17.63 -47.15
CA ILE A 714 15.16 -16.21 -47.29
C ILE A 714 16.04 -15.98 -48.53
N LYS A 715 17.08 -16.79 -48.71
CA LYS A 715 17.97 -16.70 -49.89
C LYS A 715 17.19 -16.91 -51.19
N ARG A 716 16.33 -17.94 -51.24
CA ARG A 716 15.53 -18.27 -52.42
C ARG A 716 14.65 -17.11 -52.85
N ARG A 717 13.96 -16.46 -51.90
CA ARG A 717 13.07 -15.32 -52.18
C ARG A 717 13.84 -14.12 -52.72
N LEU A 718 14.96 -13.77 -52.08
CA LEU A 718 15.82 -12.67 -52.54
C LEU A 718 16.42 -12.93 -53.92
N LEU A 719 16.78 -14.18 -54.23
CA LEU A 719 17.26 -14.57 -55.56
C LEU A 719 16.16 -14.49 -56.65
N LYS A 720 14.90 -14.68 -56.27
CA LYS A 720 13.74 -14.47 -57.14
C LYS A 720 13.34 -12.99 -57.28
N GLY A 721 14.04 -12.08 -56.59
CA GLY A 721 13.71 -10.67 -56.56
C GLY A 721 12.48 -10.32 -55.71
N GLU A 722 12.04 -11.22 -54.83
CA GLU A 722 10.91 -10.97 -53.94
C GLU A 722 11.30 -9.98 -52.84
N VAL A 723 10.42 -9.01 -52.56
CA VAL A 723 10.56 -8.10 -51.41
C VAL A 723 10.16 -8.84 -50.14
N LEU A 724 11.06 -8.90 -49.16
CA LEU A 724 10.78 -9.56 -47.89
C LEU A 724 9.80 -8.71 -47.06
N SER A 725 8.82 -9.39 -46.48
CA SER A 725 7.83 -8.78 -45.60
C SER A 725 7.53 -9.71 -44.42
N LEU A 726 6.96 -9.19 -43.33
CA LEU A 726 6.54 -10.00 -42.19
C LEU A 726 5.54 -11.10 -42.58
N SER A 727 4.68 -10.82 -43.56
CA SER A 727 3.74 -11.80 -44.11
C SER A 727 4.44 -12.96 -44.84
N SER A 728 5.69 -12.77 -45.29
CA SER A 728 6.52 -13.82 -45.90
C SER A 728 6.90 -14.91 -44.91
N PHE A 729 6.91 -14.60 -43.61
CA PHE A 729 7.40 -15.47 -42.54
C PHE A 729 6.33 -15.85 -41.51
N LYS A 730 5.05 -15.86 -41.88
CA LYS A 730 3.92 -16.16 -40.95
C LYS A 730 4.10 -17.43 -40.12
N ASN A 731 4.78 -18.43 -40.67
CA ASN A 731 5.00 -19.73 -40.03
C ASN A 731 6.29 -19.82 -39.21
N HIS A 732 7.06 -18.73 -39.11
CA HIS A 732 8.35 -18.71 -38.41
C HIS A 732 8.31 -17.78 -37.19
N ASN A 733 9.08 -18.14 -36.17
CA ASN A 733 9.30 -17.31 -34.98
C ASN A 733 10.07 -16.04 -35.40
N ALA A 734 9.64 -14.87 -34.91
CA ALA A 734 10.29 -13.60 -35.23
C ALA A 734 11.77 -13.57 -34.81
N VAL A 735 12.09 -14.15 -33.65
CA VAL A 735 13.48 -14.29 -33.16
C VAL A 735 14.33 -15.10 -34.15
N ASP A 736 13.79 -16.22 -34.62
CA ASP A 736 14.47 -17.10 -35.58
C ASP A 736 14.70 -16.40 -36.94
N VAL A 737 13.71 -15.63 -37.41
CA VAL A 737 13.82 -14.81 -38.62
C VAL A 737 14.87 -13.72 -38.43
N GLU A 738 14.86 -13.03 -37.29
CA GLU A 738 15.84 -11.99 -36.99
C GLU A 738 17.25 -12.56 -36.97
N GLN A 739 17.43 -13.69 -36.30
CA GLN A 739 18.73 -14.31 -36.13
C GLN A 739 19.25 -14.88 -37.45
N ALA A 740 18.38 -15.49 -38.27
CA ALA A 740 18.73 -15.90 -39.62
C ALA A 740 19.17 -14.72 -40.50
N LEU A 741 18.48 -13.57 -40.42
CA LEU A 741 18.84 -12.36 -41.16
C LEU A 741 20.15 -11.73 -40.65
N ARG A 742 20.36 -11.69 -39.33
CA ARG A 742 21.63 -11.25 -38.74
C ARG A 742 22.78 -12.13 -39.24
N MET A 743 22.62 -13.46 -39.21
CA MET A 743 23.62 -14.40 -39.75
C MET A 743 23.94 -14.14 -41.21
N LEU A 744 22.90 -13.99 -42.04
CA LEU A 744 23.06 -13.69 -43.47
C LEU A 744 23.74 -12.34 -43.73
N SER A 745 23.49 -11.35 -42.87
CA SER A 745 24.13 -10.04 -42.93
C SER A 745 25.60 -10.13 -42.53
N THR A 746 25.92 -10.86 -41.46
CA THR A 746 27.30 -11.10 -41.01
C THR A 746 28.09 -11.88 -42.06
N ASP A 747 27.46 -12.86 -42.71
CA ASP A 747 28.04 -13.63 -43.82
C ASP A 747 28.18 -12.82 -45.12
N LYS A 748 27.77 -11.53 -45.13
CA LYS A 748 27.77 -10.63 -46.29
C LYS A 748 27.00 -11.20 -47.49
N ILE A 749 25.92 -11.95 -47.23
CA ILE A 749 25.02 -12.49 -48.25
C ILE A 749 23.92 -11.47 -48.55
N ILE A 750 23.40 -10.81 -47.52
CA ILE A 750 22.39 -9.76 -47.62
C ILE A 750 22.93 -8.42 -47.11
N ALA A 751 22.30 -7.33 -47.52
CA ALA A 751 22.56 -5.96 -47.11
C ALA A 751 21.24 -5.23 -46.81
N GLY A 752 21.32 -4.08 -46.15
CA GLY A 752 20.15 -3.25 -45.81
C GLY A 752 19.33 -3.71 -44.59
N PHE A 753 19.69 -4.85 -43.98
CA PHE A 753 19.05 -5.33 -42.76
C PHE A 753 19.51 -4.53 -41.52
N LYS A 754 18.58 -3.84 -40.86
CA LYS A 754 18.79 -3.18 -39.56
C LYS A 754 17.94 -3.82 -38.47
N SER A 755 16.67 -4.09 -38.78
CA SER A 755 15.73 -4.80 -37.92
C SER A 755 14.65 -5.49 -38.76
N ILE A 756 13.84 -6.34 -38.13
CA ILE A 756 12.64 -6.91 -38.77
C ILE A 756 11.64 -5.82 -39.22
N GLY A 757 11.72 -4.60 -38.69
CA GLY A 757 10.89 -3.49 -39.16
C GLY A 757 11.25 -2.99 -40.56
N THR A 758 12.43 -3.34 -41.08
CA THR A 758 12.94 -2.84 -42.37
C THR A 758 13.23 -3.99 -43.33
N LEU A 759 12.44 -5.06 -43.29
CA LEU A 759 12.61 -6.22 -44.18
C LEU A 759 12.55 -5.85 -45.66
N GLU A 760 11.76 -4.84 -46.00
CA GLU A 760 11.57 -4.34 -47.35
C GLU A 760 12.88 -3.80 -47.97
N ASN A 761 13.79 -3.31 -47.12
CA ASN A 761 15.08 -2.77 -47.53
C ASN A 761 16.16 -3.86 -47.69
N VAL A 762 15.84 -5.11 -47.32
CA VAL A 762 16.78 -6.22 -47.39
C VAL A 762 16.95 -6.65 -48.84
N HIS A 763 18.19 -6.64 -49.30
CA HIS A 763 18.57 -7.05 -50.65
C HIS A 763 19.85 -7.88 -50.63
N LEU A 764 20.19 -8.54 -51.74
CA LEU A 764 21.45 -9.27 -51.87
C LEU A 764 22.63 -8.29 -51.79
N HIS A 765 23.62 -8.63 -50.96
CA HIS A 765 24.84 -7.86 -50.84
C HIS A 765 25.59 -7.85 -52.18
N GLU A 766 26.18 -6.71 -52.56
CA GLU A 766 26.80 -6.54 -53.88
C GLU A 766 27.90 -7.57 -54.18
N LEU A 767 28.76 -7.88 -53.21
CA LEU A 767 29.77 -8.94 -53.33
C LEU A 767 29.18 -10.34 -53.57
N PHE A 768 28.01 -10.62 -52.98
CA PHE A 768 27.33 -11.90 -53.18
C PHE A 768 26.61 -11.92 -54.54
N ARG A 769 26.00 -10.79 -54.94
CA ARG A 769 25.40 -10.61 -56.25
C ARG A 769 26.42 -10.82 -57.37
N ARG A 770 27.60 -10.18 -57.32
CA ARG A 770 28.68 -10.37 -58.30
C ARG A 770 29.19 -11.83 -58.37
N LYS A 771 29.09 -12.58 -57.28
CA LYS A 771 29.49 -14.01 -57.23
C LYS A 771 28.43 -14.94 -57.84
N ILE A 772 27.17 -14.53 -57.84
CA ILE A 772 26.05 -15.29 -58.45
C ILE A 772 25.84 -14.84 -59.91
N GLU A 773 26.10 -13.58 -60.21
CA GLU A 773 26.22 -13.02 -61.57
C GLU A 773 27.53 -13.42 -62.27
N VAL A 774 28.30 -14.36 -61.72
CA VAL A 774 29.26 -15.09 -62.54
C VAL A 774 28.43 -15.81 -63.59
N ASP A 775 28.37 -15.18 -64.76
CA ASP A 775 27.65 -15.66 -65.93
C ASP A 775 27.92 -17.15 -66.07
N VAL A 776 26.85 -17.95 -66.09
CA VAL A 776 26.95 -19.39 -66.33
C VAL A 776 27.66 -19.64 -67.67
N GLY A 777 27.65 -18.65 -68.58
CA GLY A 777 28.46 -18.61 -69.79
C GLY A 777 29.98 -18.69 -69.57
N HIS A 778 30.51 -18.24 -68.43
CA HIS A 778 31.93 -18.37 -68.08
C HIS A 778 32.30 -19.72 -67.44
N LEU A 779 31.31 -20.55 -67.10
CA LEU A 779 31.51 -21.92 -66.63
C LEU A 779 31.33 -22.96 -67.75
N LEU A 780 30.88 -22.53 -68.94
CA LEU A 780 30.99 -23.33 -70.16
C LEU A 780 32.47 -23.39 -70.56
N PHE A 781 33.14 -24.46 -70.14
CA PHE A 781 34.40 -24.86 -70.76
C PHE A 781 34.12 -25.02 -72.26
N GLY A 782 34.81 -24.23 -73.09
CA GLY A 782 34.49 -24.00 -74.49
C GLY A 782 34.12 -25.24 -75.29
N TYR A 783 32.82 -25.49 -75.41
CA TYR A 783 32.22 -26.29 -76.46
C TYR A 783 31.49 -25.35 -77.40
N ALA A 784 32.28 -24.57 -78.14
CA ALA A 784 31.86 -24.14 -79.46
C ALA A 784 32.03 -25.36 -80.38
N ASP A 785 30.99 -25.65 -81.16
CA ASP A 785 30.92 -26.68 -82.20
C ASP A 785 30.97 -28.15 -81.75
N ALA A 786 29.80 -28.72 -81.51
CA ALA A 786 29.32 -29.88 -82.26
C ALA A 786 27.90 -30.20 -81.80
N GLY A 787 26.95 -30.23 -82.74
CA GLY A 787 25.62 -30.75 -82.49
C GLY A 787 25.68 -32.24 -82.14
N VAL A 788 25.76 -32.57 -80.86
CA VAL A 788 25.54 -33.92 -80.36
C VAL A 788 24.86 -33.85 -78.99
N VAL A 789 23.78 -34.61 -78.91
CA VAL A 789 22.96 -34.94 -77.73
C VAL A 789 23.81 -35.35 -76.53
N ARG A 790 23.60 -34.69 -75.39
CA ARG A 790 23.36 -35.26 -74.03
C ARG A 790 23.66 -34.17 -73.01
N ASP A 791 22.71 -33.87 -72.10
CA ASP A 791 23.15 -33.21 -70.87
C ASP A 791 22.32 -33.29 -69.58
N ASP A 792 21.71 -34.44 -69.32
CA ASP A 792 21.22 -34.71 -67.95
C ASP A 792 22.38 -34.75 -66.93
N TYR A 793 23.63 -35.00 -67.38
CA TYR A 793 24.79 -35.04 -66.50
C TYR A 793 25.26 -33.63 -66.10
N TYR A 794 25.54 -32.73 -67.05
CA TYR A 794 25.96 -31.37 -66.68
C TYR A 794 24.81 -30.59 -66.03
N HIS A 795 23.55 -30.79 -66.44
CA HIS A 795 22.41 -30.16 -65.78
C HIS A 795 22.25 -30.62 -64.33
N ASN A 796 22.37 -31.93 -64.04
CA ASN A 796 22.37 -32.42 -62.67
C ASN A 796 23.63 -32.00 -61.89
N PHE A 797 24.80 -31.94 -62.52
CA PHE A 797 26.04 -31.47 -61.90
C PHE A 797 25.96 -30.00 -61.49
N TYR A 798 25.49 -29.11 -62.37
CA TYR A 798 25.30 -27.71 -62.04
C TYR A 798 24.17 -27.49 -61.04
N ASN A 799 23.08 -28.26 -61.12
CA ASN A 799 22.05 -28.25 -60.07
C ASN A 799 22.60 -28.75 -58.73
N MET A 800 23.53 -29.71 -58.73
CA MET A 800 24.16 -30.25 -57.52
C MET A 800 25.22 -29.29 -56.97
N VAL A 801 25.97 -28.58 -57.81
CA VAL A 801 26.89 -27.49 -57.43
C VAL A 801 26.11 -26.29 -56.91
N TYR A 802 25.03 -25.91 -57.57
CA TYR A 802 24.11 -24.85 -57.13
C TYR A 802 23.42 -25.22 -55.82
N HIS A 803 22.92 -26.45 -55.70
CA HIS A 803 22.40 -27.01 -54.46
C HIS A 803 23.46 -27.05 -53.36
N ALA A 804 24.70 -27.45 -53.66
CA ALA A 804 25.82 -27.46 -52.71
C ALA A 804 26.20 -26.05 -52.26
N ILE A 805 26.26 -25.07 -53.16
CA ILE A 805 26.52 -23.66 -52.84
C ILE A 805 25.40 -23.09 -51.95
N ILE A 806 24.13 -23.37 -52.28
CA ILE A 806 22.98 -22.93 -51.51
C ILE A 806 22.93 -23.58 -50.11
N THR A 807 23.29 -24.87 -50.02
CA THR A 807 23.10 -25.68 -48.80
C THR A 807 24.31 -25.77 -47.87
N SER A 808 25.53 -25.48 -48.35
CA SER A 808 26.77 -25.61 -47.55
C SER A 808 27.29 -24.30 -46.96
N GLY A 809 26.84 -23.13 -47.44
CA GLY A 809 27.18 -21.84 -46.84
C GLY A 809 28.67 -21.46 -46.83
N SER A 810 29.54 -22.24 -47.49
CA SER A 810 30.98 -21.96 -47.58
C SER A 810 31.32 -21.25 -48.90
N ILE A 811 32.23 -20.27 -48.79
CA ILE A 811 32.65 -19.35 -49.86
C ILE A 811 33.92 -19.87 -50.57
N GLU A 812 34.49 -21.00 -50.13
CA GLU A 812 35.75 -21.52 -50.67
C GLU A 812 35.52 -22.62 -51.71
N LYS A 813 35.87 -22.30 -52.97
CA LYS A 813 35.84 -23.19 -54.15
C LYS A 813 36.52 -24.55 -53.87
N ASP A 814 37.59 -24.55 -53.09
CA ASP A 814 38.41 -25.74 -52.82
C ASP A 814 37.73 -26.72 -51.85
N ILE A 815 36.82 -26.25 -50.98
CA ILE A 815 36.01 -27.09 -50.10
C ILE A 815 34.83 -27.72 -50.86
N LEU A 816 34.25 -26.98 -51.82
CA LEU A 816 33.19 -27.47 -52.70
C LEU A 816 33.71 -28.58 -53.62
N LEU A 817 34.90 -28.41 -54.21
CA LEU A 817 35.53 -29.42 -55.07
C LEU A 817 35.88 -30.70 -54.30
N LYS A 818 36.35 -30.59 -53.05
CA LYS A 818 36.64 -31.76 -52.20
C LYS A 818 35.43 -32.65 -51.88
N LYS A 819 34.21 -32.11 -51.88
CA LYS A 819 32.99 -32.90 -51.63
C LYS A 819 32.47 -33.62 -52.87
N VAL A 820 32.72 -33.07 -54.05
CA VAL A 820 32.31 -33.64 -55.34
C VAL A 820 33.10 -34.92 -55.66
N ASP A 821 34.35 -35.02 -55.21
CA ASP A 821 35.24 -36.16 -55.50
C ASP A 821 34.96 -37.45 -54.71
N SER A 822 34.13 -37.42 -53.66
CA SER A 822 33.95 -38.60 -52.78
C SER A 822 32.78 -39.52 -53.14
N THR A 823 31.82 -39.07 -53.96
CA THR A 823 30.62 -39.84 -54.33
C THR A 823 30.68 -40.49 -55.71
N ILE A 824 31.61 -40.07 -56.57
CA ILE A 824 31.66 -40.51 -57.97
C ILE A 824 32.54 -41.76 -58.17
N VAL A 825 33.41 -42.10 -57.22
CA VAL A 825 34.33 -43.25 -57.36
C VAL A 825 33.70 -44.60 -56.96
N VAL A 826 32.55 -44.64 -56.28
CA VAL A 826 31.92 -45.91 -55.84
C VAL A 826 30.82 -46.40 -56.79
N GLY A 827 30.36 -45.58 -57.73
CA GLY A 827 29.30 -45.95 -58.69
C GLY A 827 29.76 -46.42 -60.07
N MET A 828 31.07 -46.57 -60.31
CA MET A 828 31.64 -46.94 -61.63
C MET A 828 32.49 -48.21 -61.62
N LYS A 829 32.28 -49.08 -60.62
CA LYS A 829 32.57 -50.50 -60.73
C LYS A 829 31.28 -51.29 -60.54
N GLU A 830 30.37 -51.18 -61.50
CA GLU A 830 29.43 -52.22 -61.92
C GLU A 830 28.78 -51.83 -63.26
#